data_AF-A0A077ZMJ5-F1
#
_entry.id   AF-A0A077ZMJ5-F1
#
_cell.length_a   1.000
_cell.length_b   1.000
_cell.length_c   1.000
_cell.angle_alpha   90.00
_cell.angle_beta   90.00
_cell.angle_gamma   90.00
#
_symmetry.space_group_name_H-M   'P 1'
#
loop_
_entity.id
_entity.type
_entity.pdbx_description
1 polymer ?
#
loop_
_entity_poly.entity_id
_entity_poly.type
_entity_poly.pdbx_seq_one_letter_code
_entity_poly.pdbx_strand_id
1 'polypeptide(L)'
;MTVRVAINGFGRIGRNVVRALYESGRRAEITVVAINELADAAGMAHLLKYDTSHGRFAWEVRQERDQLFVGDDAIRVLHERSLQSLPWRELGVDVVLDCTGVYGSREHGEAHIAAGAKKVLFSHPGSNDLDATVVYGVNQDQLRAEHRIVSNASCTTNCIIPVIKLLDDAYGIESGTVTTIHSAMHDQQVIDAYHPDLRRTRAASQSIIPVDTKLAAGITRFFPQFNDRFEAIAVRVPTINVTAIDLSVTVKKPVKANEVNLLLQKAAQGAFHGIVDYTELPLVSVDFNHDPHSAIVDGTQTRVSGAHLIKTLVWCDNEWGFANRMLDTTLAMATVAFRGFTMSVIKMTDLDLAGKRVFIRADLNVPVKDGKVTSDARIRASLPTIELALKQGAKVMVTSHLGRPTEGEYNEEFSLLPVVNYLKDKLSNPVRLVKDYLGGVDVAEGELVVLENVRFNKGEKKDDETLSKKYAALCDVFVMDAFGTAHRAQASTHGIGKFADVACAGPLLAAELDALGKALKEPARPMVAIVGGSKVSTKLTVLDSLSKIADQLIVGGGIANTFIAAQGHDVGKSLYEADLVDEAKRLLTTCNIPVPSDVRVATEFSETAPATLKSVNDVKADEQILDIGDASAQELAEILKNAKTILWNGPVGVFEFPNFRKGTEIVANAIADSEAFSIAGGGDTLAAIDLFGIADKISYISTGGGAFLEFVEGKVLPAVAMLEERAKK
;
A
#
# COMPACT_ATOMS: atom_id res chain seq x y z
N MET A 1 -11.91 4.02 3.41
CA MET A 1 -12.36 4.64 4.68
C MET A 1 -11.91 6.10 4.73
N THR A 2 -12.81 7.03 5.06
CA THR A 2 -12.48 8.47 5.19
C THR A 2 -11.68 8.72 6.48
N VAL A 3 -10.53 9.38 6.38
CA VAL A 3 -9.65 9.70 7.51
C VAL A 3 -10.26 10.83 8.32
N ARG A 4 -10.48 10.60 9.62
CA ARG A 4 -11.02 11.61 10.55
C ARG A 4 -9.89 12.45 11.13
N VAL A 5 -9.87 13.73 10.80
CA VAL A 5 -8.80 14.66 11.17
C VAL A 5 -9.30 15.70 12.16
N ALA A 6 -8.49 15.99 13.18
CA ALA A 6 -8.64 17.20 13.98
C ALA A 6 -7.48 18.17 13.73
N ILE A 7 -7.76 19.47 13.79
CA ILE A 7 -6.74 20.52 13.61
C ILE A 7 -6.51 21.20 14.96
N ASN A 8 -5.27 21.21 15.43
CA ASN A 8 -4.85 21.98 16.60
C ASN A 8 -4.12 23.25 16.13
N GLY A 9 -4.70 24.42 16.37
CA GLY A 9 -4.23 25.71 15.84
C GLY A 9 -4.89 26.05 14.49
N PHE A 10 -5.69 27.10 14.46
CA PHE A 10 -6.44 27.55 13.28
C PHE A 10 -5.95 28.90 12.75
N GLY A 11 -4.62 29.04 12.74
CA GLY A 11 -3.90 30.12 12.06
C GLY A 11 -3.95 30.01 10.54
N ARG A 12 -2.97 30.63 9.86
CA ARG A 12 -2.90 30.67 8.38
C ARG A 12 -2.90 29.26 7.77
N ILE A 13 -2.02 28.38 8.24
CA ILE A 13 -1.95 27.00 7.73
C ILE A 13 -3.20 26.19 8.06
N GLY A 14 -3.68 26.22 9.31
CA GLY A 14 -4.88 25.47 9.71
C GLY A 14 -6.12 25.83 8.87
N ARG A 15 -6.32 27.13 8.59
CA ARG A 15 -7.39 27.59 7.70
C ARG A 15 -7.19 27.12 6.26
N ASN A 16 -5.98 27.26 5.73
CA ASN A 16 -5.70 26.84 4.35
C ASN A 16 -5.78 25.32 4.15
N VAL A 17 -5.49 24.51 5.17
CA VAL A 17 -5.74 23.06 5.12
C VAL A 17 -7.23 22.76 4.95
N VAL A 18 -8.10 23.43 5.71
CA VAL A 18 -9.56 23.30 5.52
C VAL A 18 -9.96 23.78 4.14
N ARG A 19 -9.51 24.96 3.71
CA ARG A 19 -9.86 25.47 2.37
C ARG A 19 -9.41 24.52 1.26
N ALA A 20 -8.15 24.07 1.29
CA ALA A 20 -7.59 23.14 0.32
C ALA A 20 -8.37 21.82 0.28
N LEU A 21 -8.81 21.29 1.42
CA LEU A 21 -9.61 20.06 1.48
C LEU A 21 -10.93 20.19 0.69
N TYR A 22 -11.59 21.33 0.80
CA TYR A 22 -12.88 21.56 0.14
C TYR A 22 -12.70 21.95 -1.33
N GLU A 23 -11.70 22.75 -1.65
CA GLU A 23 -11.44 23.21 -3.03
C GLU A 23 -10.85 22.10 -3.90
N SER A 24 -10.09 21.16 -3.34
CA SER A 24 -9.58 19.98 -4.05
C SER A 24 -10.61 18.84 -4.21
N GLY A 25 -11.78 18.95 -3.56
CA GLY A 25 -12.81 17.90 -3.61
C GLY A 25 -12.50 16.63 -2.81
N ARG A 26 -11.48 16.65 -1.94
CA ARG A 26 -10.96 15.47 -1.22
C ARG A 26 -11.72 15.09 0.06
N ARG A 27 -12.94 15.62 0.23
CA ARG A 27 -13.78 15.38 1.42
C ARG A 27 -14.21 13.92 1.59
N ALA A 28 -14.19 13.14 0.51
CA ALA A 28 -14.41 11.69 0.57
C ALA A 28 -13.22 10.95 1.22
N GLU A 29 -12.00 11.51 1.12
CA GLU A 29 -10.77 10.91 1.65
C GLU A 29 -10.47 11.39 3.07
N ILE A 30 -10.72 12.67 3.37
CA ILE A 30 -10.48 13.30 4.67
C ILE A 30 -11.72 14.07 5.12
N THR A 31 -12.09 13.90 6.40
CA THR A 31 -13.11 14.72 7.06
C THR A 31 -12.51 15.42 8.27
N VAL A 32 -12.77 16.73 8.42
CA VAL A 32 -12.36 17.48 9.61
C VAL A 32 -13.46 17.37 10.66
N VAL A 33 -13.15 16.75 11.80
CA VAL A 33 -14.13 16.47 12.86
C VAL A 33 -14.08 17.50 13.99
N ALA A 34 -12.92 18.12 14.19
CA ALA A 34 -12.74 19.16 15.19
C ALA A 34 -11.61 20.13 14.85
N ILE A 35 -11.75 21.35 15.34
CA ILE A 35 -10.73 22.40 15.31
C ILE A 35 -10.57 22.93 16.73
N ASN A 36 -9.35 22.88 17.27
CA ASN A 36 -8.98 23.54 18.52
C ASN A 36 -8.24 24.84 18.22
N GLU A 37 -8.73 25.95 18.73
CA GLU A 37 -8.12 27.27 18.58
C GLU A 37 -8.49 28.13 19.79
N LEU A 38 -7.57 28.96 20.29
CA LEU A 38 -7.81 29.81 21.46
C LEU A 38 -8.56 31.10 21.13
N ALA A 39 -8.54 31.51 19.87
CA ALA A 39 -9.31 32.65 19.38
C ALA A 39 -10.83 32.39 19.40
N ASP A 40 -11.61 33.47 19.38
CA ASP A 40 -13.07 33.41 19.33
C ASP A 40 -13.59 32.73 18.05
N ALA A 41 -14.61 31.87 18.19
CA ALA A 41 -15.16 31.06 17.11
C ALA A 41 -15.77 31.90 15.96
N ALA A 42 -16.38 33.06 16.25
CA ALA A 42 -16.88 33.94 15.20
C ALA A 42 -15.72 34.57 14.41
N GLY A 43 -14.61 34.90 15.10
CA GLY A 43 -13.37 35.34 14.46
C GLY A 43 -12.75 34.26 13.56
N MET A 44 -12.74 33.00 14.01
CA MET A 44 -12.30 31.85 13.20
C MET A 44 -13.11 31.71 11.91
N ALA A 45 -14.45 31.74 12.03
CA ALA A 45 -15.35 31.64 10.88
C ALA A 45 -15.15 32.80 9.89
N HIS A 46 -14.99 34.01 10.42
CA HIS A 46 -14.74 35.21 9.62
C HIS A 46 -13.45 35.09 8.81
N LEU A 47 -12.34 34.71 9.43
CA LEU A 47 -11.05 34.57 8.77
C LEU A 47 -10.96 33.35 7.84
N LEU A 48 -11.76 32.31 8.08
CA LEU A 48 -11.90 31.21 7.12
C LEU A 48 -12.63 31.68 5.85
N LYS A 49 -13.67 32.51 6.00
CA LYS A 49 -14.45 33.03 4.87
C LYS A 49 -13.72 34.13 4.10
N TYR A 50 -12.99 34.99 4.80
CA TYR A 50 -12.36 36.20 4.26
C TYR A 50 -10.86 36.20 4.57
N ASP A 51 -10.04 35.97 3.55
CA ASP A 51 -8.58 35.97 3.67
C ASP A 51 -7.97 36.92 2.62
N THR A 52 -6.98 37.72 3.02
CA THR A 52 -6.34 38.68 2.12
C THR A 52 -5.42 37.99 1.11
N SER A 53 -4.75 36.90 1.49
CA SER A 53 -3.83 36.17 0.63
C SER A 53 -4.59 35.37 -0.42
N HIS A 54 -5.63 34.65 -0.02
CA HIS A 54 -6.34 33.69 -0.87
C HIS A 54 -7.78 34.09 -1.19
N GLY A 55 -8.16 35.34 -0.90
CA GLY A 55 -9.47 35.88 -1.20
C GLY A 55 -10.61 35.23 -0.40
N ARG A 56 -11.82 35.32 -0.95
CA ARG A 56 -13.02 34.79 -0.31
C ARG A 56 -13.14 33.30 -0.56
N PHE A 57 -13.37 32.55 0.51
CA PHE A 57 -13.61 31.11 0.40
C PHE A 57 -14.97 30.85 -0.26
N ALA A 58 -15.01 30.00 -1.29
CA ALA A 58 -16.20 29.79 -2.12
C ALA A 58 -17.35 29.13 -1.35
N TRP A 59 -17.03 28.28 -0.38
CA TRP A 59 -18.01 27.56 0.42
C TRP A 59 -18.71 28.48 1.43
N GLU A 60 -19.97 28.17 1.74
CA GLU A 60 -20.67 28.82 2.84
C GLU A 60 -19.94 28.50 4.16
N VAL A 61 -19.74 29.51 5.00
CA VAL A 61 -19.16 29.35 6.33
C VAL A 61 -20.08 30.04 7.31
N ARG A 62 -20.58 29.29 8.30
CA ARG A 62 -21.39 29.81 9.40
C ARG A 62 -20.94 29.19 10.71
N GLN A 63 -21.12 29.89 11.81
CA GLN A 63 -20.79 29.40 13.14
C GLN A 63 -22.04 29.46 14.03
N GLU A 64 -22.29 28.38 14.76
CA GLU A 64 -23.40 28.26 15.70
C GLU A 64 -22.92 27.54 16.96
N ARG A 65 -22.91 28.24 18.10
CA ARG A 65 -22.41 27.73 19.39
C ARG A 65 -20.98 27.16 19.22
N ASP A 66 -20.77 25.90 19.55
CA ASP A 66 -19.46 25.25 19.48
C ASP A 66 -19.27 24.48 18.16
N GLN A 67 -19.99 24.86 17.10
CA GLN A 67 -19.86 24.27 15.78
C GLN A 67 -19.56 25.32 14.71
N LEU A 68 -18.59 24.97 13.87
CA LEU A 68 -18.29 25.65 12.62
C LEU A 68 -18.83 24.80 11.48
N PHE A 69 -19.64 25.40 10.61
CA PHE A 69 -20.17 24.74 9.43
C PHE A 69 -19.46 25.25 8.19
N VAL A 70 -19.08 24.33 7.31
CA VAL A 70 -18.56 24.64 5.98
C VAL A 70 -19.39 23.85 4.97
N GLY A 71 -20.26 24.54 4.23
CA GLY A 71 -21.35 23.89 3.51
C GLY A 71 -22.23 23.05 4.45
N ASP A 72 -22.34 21.76 4.16
CA ASP A 72 -23.15 20.81 4.94
C ASP A 72 -22.39 20.16 6.10
N ASP A 73 -21.07 20.32 6.15
CA ASP A 73 -20.22 19.64 7.12
C ASP A 73 -20.19 20.42 8.45
N ALA A 74 -20.41 19.72 9.56
CA ALA A 74 -20.38 20.28 10.91
C ALA A 74 -19.07 19.90 11.63
N ILE A 75 -18.30 20.90 12.04
CA ILE A 75 -16.99 20.74 12.68
C ILE A 75 -17.08 21.22 14.13
N ARG A 76 -16.66 20.40 15.08
CA ARG A 76 -16.63 20.79 16.51
C ARG A 76 -15.52 21.83 16.75
N VAL A 77 -15.86 22.93 17.41
CA VAL A 77 -14.89 23.95 17.85
C VAL A 77 -14.54 23.73 19.32
N LEU A 78 -13.25 23.80 19.64
CA LEU A 78 -12.67 23.64 20.96
C LEU A 78 -11.74 24.84 21.27
N HIS A 79 -11.58 25.15 22.57
CA HIS A 79 -10.75 26.26 23.05
C HIS A 79 -9.79 25.82 24.18
N GLU A 80 -9.24 24.61 24.05
CA GLU A 80 -8.38 24.01 25.07
C GLU A 80 -6.93 24.47 24.93
N ARG A 81 -6.34 24.94 26.04
CA ARG A 81 -4.93 25.37 26.11
C ARG A 81 -3.94 24.23 26.29
N SER A 82 -4.37 23.16 26.96
CA SER A 82 -3.51 22.02 27.31
C SER A 82 -3.80 20.86 26.37
N LEU A 83 -2.74 20.23 25.86
CA LEU A 83 -2.86 19.06 24.98
C LEU A 83 -3.58 17.89 25.67
N GLN A 84 -3.41 17.74 26.99
CA GLN A 84 -3.99 16.65 27.77
C GLN A 84 -5.51 16.78 27.96
N SER A 85 -6.07 17.99 27.85
CA SER A 85 -7.50 18.24 27.97
C SER A 85 -8.28 17.98 26.68
N LEU A 86 -7.59 17.70 25.56
CA LEU A 86 -8.23 17.56 24.26
C LEU A 86 -9.01 16.23 24.16
N PRO A 87 -10.28 16.24 23.71
CA PRO A 87 -11.13 15.05 23.69
C PRO A 87 -10.96 14.21 22.41
N TRP A 88 -9.72 13.96 21.97
CA TRP A 88 -9.46 13.25 20.69
C TRP A 88 -10.04 11.83 20.66
N ARG A 89 -10.04 11.14 21.80
CA ARG A 89 -10.64 9.80 21.95
C ARG A 89 -12.15 9.83 21.68
N GLU A 90 -12.86 10.78 22.28
CA GLU A 90 -14.31 10.94 22.14
C GLU A 90 -14.69 11.25 20.69
N LEU A 91 -13.89 12.09 20.02
CA LEU A 91 -14.13 12.52 18.65
C LEU A 91 -13.69 11.49 17.60
N GLY A 92 -13.05 10.40 18.01
CA GLY A 92 -12.55 9.34 17.12
C GLY A 92 -11.56 9.87 16.09
N VAL A 93 -10.54 10.62 16.55
CA VAL A 93 -9.55 11.25 15.67
C VAL A 93 -8.49 10.24 15.22
N ASP A 94 -8.35 10.08 13.90
CA ASP A 94 -7.30 9.25 13.30
C ASP A 94 -5.97 10.01 13.24
N VAL A 95 -5.98 11.25 12.77
CA VAL A 95 -4.78 12.10 12.66
C VAL A 95 -5.07 13.48 13.22
N VAL A 96 -4.23 13.96 14.14
CA VAL A 96 -4.18 15.38 14.50
C VAL A 96 -3.21 16.10 13.58
N LEU A 97 -3.65 17.19 12.97
CA LEU A 97 -2.79 18.17 12.33
C LEU A 97 -2.48 19.29 13.32
N ASP A 98 -1.23 19.33 13.81
CA ASP A 98 -0.80 20.42 14.67
C ASP A 98 -0.25 21.58 13.82
N CYS A 99 -1.07 22.62 13.74
CA CYS A 99 -0.89 23.85 13.00
C CYS A 99 -0.57 25.05 13.91
N THR A 100 -0.18 24.81 15.17
CA THR A 100 0.11 25.89 16.14
C THR A 100 1.47 26.55 15.92
N GLY A 101 2.46 25.80 15.45
CA GLY A 101 3.86 26.25 15.43
C GLY A 101 4.54 26.29 16.81
N VAL A 102 3.84 25.90 17.87
CA VAL A 102 4.33 25.92 19.27
C VAL A 102 4.86 24.54 19.66
N TYR A 103 4.17 23.49 19.25
CA TYR A 103 4.50 22.11 19.55
C TYR A 103 5.26 21.44 18.41
N GLY A 104 6.16 20.51 18.71
CA GLY A 104 6.92 19.84 17.65
C GLY A 104 7.94 18.79 18.09
N SER A 105 7.77 18.24 19.29
CA SER A 105 8.64 17.19 19.84
C SER A 105 7.87 15.90 20.07
N ARG A 106 8.59 14.79 20.34
CA ARG A 106 7.93 13.52 20.65
C ARG A 106 7.05 13.64 21.88
N GLU A 107 7.50 14.35 22.92
CA GLU A 107 6.70 14.61 24.12
C GLU A 107 5.34 15.24 23.78
N HIS A 108 5.34 16.27 22.93
CA HIS A 108 4.10 16.90 22.49
C HIS A 108 3.23 15.96 21.66
N GLY A 109 3.83 15.18 20.76
CA GLY A 109 3.11 14.18 19.99
C GLY A 109 2.45 13.13 20.87
N GLU A 110 3.18 12.60 21.86
CA GLU A 110 2.65 11.63 22.83
C GLU A 110 1.53 12.22 23.69
N ALA A 111 1.52 13.53 23.95
CA ALA A 111 0.40 14.18 24.63
C ALA A 111 -0.90 14.13 23.80
N HIS A 112 -0.84 14.38 22.49
CA HIS A 112 -1.99 14.19 21.59
C HIS A 112 -2.43 12.73 21.52
N ILE A 113 -1.48 11.80 21.48
CA ILE A 113 -1.75 10.37 21.49
C ILE A 113 -2.47 9.96 22.79
N ALA A 114 -2.01 10.44 23.94
CA ALA A 114 -2.63 10.17 25.23
C ALA A 114 -4.06 10.70 25.32
N ALA A 115 -4.31 11.88 24.72
CA ALA A 115 -5.65 12.46 24.52
C ALA A 115 -6.55 11.64 23.58
N GLY A 116 -5.98 10.70 22.81
CA GLY A 116 -6.70 9.68 22.04
C GLY A 116 -6.56 9.75 20.53
N ALA A 117 -5.72 10.63 19.99
CA ALA A 117 -5.40 10.62 18.56
C ALA A 117 -4.62 9.34 18.21
N LYS A 118 -4.83 8.76 17.02
CA LYS A 118 -4.03 7.59 16.59
C LYS A 118 -2.65 8.00 16.08
N LYS A 119 -2.57 9.11 15.33
CA LYS A 119 -1.35 9.72 14.78
C LYS A 119 -1.36 11.25 14.89
N VAL A 120 -0.19 11.86 14.74
CA VAL A 120 0.05 13.32 14.81
C VAL A 120 0.96 13.75 13.66
N LEU A 121 0.55 14.79 12.93
CA LEU A 121 1.34 15.45 11.91
C LEU A 121 1.57 16.93 12.29
N PHE A 122 2.82 17.30 12.55
CA PHE A 122 3.21 18.69 12.77
C PHE A 122 3.39 19.43 11.44
N SER A 123 2.88 20.65 11.36
CA SER A 123 2.92 21.54 10.18
C SER A 123 4.24 22.31 9.98
N HIS A 124 5.31 21.86 10.62
CA HIS A 124 6.66 22.42 10.48
C HIS A 124 7.69 21.37 10.86
N PRO A 125 8.98 21.57 10.51
CA PRO A 125 10.03 20.65 10.92
C PRO A 125 10.02 20.49 12.45
N GLY A 126 9.74 19.28 12.92
CA GLY A 126 9.83 18.95 14.33
C GLY A 126 11.26 18.60 14.73
N SER A 127 11.44 18.30 16.01
CA SER A 127 12.74 17.88 16.54
C SER A 127 13.19 16.52 15.97
N ASN A 128 14.45 16.18 16.22
CA ASN A 128 15.09 15.00 15.66
C ASN A 128 14.61 13.68 16.28
N ASP A 129 13.81 13.74 17.34
CA ASP A 129 13.22 12.61 18.05
C ASP A 129 11.90 12.11 17.45
N LEU A 130 11.36 12.78 16.42
CA LEU A 130 10.15 12.35 15.71
C LEU A 130 10.40 11.12 14.83
N ASP A 131 9.34 10.38 14.50
CA ASP A 131 9.45 9.15 13.69
C ASP A 131 9.93 9.44 12.26
N ALA A 132 9.48 10.57 11.69
CA ALA A 132 9.90 11.05 10.38
C ALA A 132 9.65 12.56 10.24
N THR A 133 10.43 13.19 9.35
CA THR A 133 10.05 14.45 8.71
C THR A 133 9.91 14.21 7.23
N VAL A 134 8.81 14.67 6.65
CA VAL A 134 8.41 14.33 5.28
C VAL A 134 8.53 15.55 4.37
N VAL A 135 9.13 15.31 3.21
CA VAL A 135 8.93 16.07 1.97
C VAL A 135 8.20 15.13 1.03
N TYR A 136 6.93 15.43 0.78
CA TYR A 136 6.09 14.58 -0.07
C TYR A 136 6.61 14.60 -1.51
N GLY A 137 6.60 13.45 -2.18
CA GLY A 137 7.27 13.19 -3.45
C GLY A 137 8.73 12.74 -3.34
N VAL A 138 9.35 12.83 -2.15
CA VAL A 138 10.78 12.53 -1.96
C VAL A 138 11.00 11.39 -0.98
N ASN A 139 10.39 11.44 0.21
CA ASN A 139 10.62 10.45 1.25
C ASN A 139 9.37 9.95 1.98
N GLN A 140 8.16 10.29 1.51
CA GLN A 140 6.91 9.77 2.08
C GLN A 140 6.84 8.24 2.05
N ASP A 141 7.57 7.60 1.15
CA ASP A 141 7.60 6.14 1.02
C ASP A 141 8.43 5.46 2.12
N GLN A 142 9.18 6.24 2.91
CA GLN A 142 9.90 5.78 4.09
C GLN A 142 9.00 5.75 5.34
N LEU A 143 7.76 6.26 5.26
CA LEU A 143 6.80 6.15 6.34
C LEU A 143 6.46 4.69 6.60
N ARG A 144 6.45 4.28 7.88
CA ARG A 144 6.14 2.92 8.34
C ARG A 144 4.87 2.88 9.18
N ALA A 145 4.25 1.70 9.30
CA ALA A 145 2.98 1.54 10.03
C ALA A 145 3.09 1.99 11.50
N GLU A 146 4.25 1.70 12.10
CA GLU A 146 4.65 2.11 13.45
C GLU A 146 4.90 3.62 13.62
N HIS A 147 5.05 4.39 12.52
CA HIS A 147 5.21 5.84 12.61
C HIS A 147 3.87 6.49 12.97
N ARG A 148 3.87 7.17 14.12
CA ARG A 148 2.71 7.81 14.73
C ARG A 148 2.89 9.31 14.88
N ILE A 149 4.12 9.78 15.04
CA ILE A 149 4.44 11.19 15.29
C ILE A 149 5.41 11.68 14.20
N VAL A 150 4.85 12.39 13.23
CA VAL A 150 5.54 12.82 12.01
C VAL A 150 5.46 14.35 11.90
N SER A 151 6.38 14.95 11.15
CA SER A 151 6.32 16.36 10.79
C SER A 151 6.43 16.54 9.27
N ASN A 152 5.81 17.58 8.73
CA ASN A 152 6.18 18.08 7.41
C ASN A 152 7.44 18.95 7.51
N ALA A 153 8.25 18.96 6.45
CA ALA A 153 9.30 19.96 6.31
C ALA A 153 8.70 21.38 6.14
N SER A 154 9.51 22.45 6.10
CA SER A 154 8.97 23.80 5.85
C SER A 154 8.46 23.95 4.40
N CYS A 155 7.70 25.01 4.11
CA CYS A 155 7.29 25.34 2.73
C CYS A 155 8.49 25.47 1.77
N THR A 156 9.56 26.16 2.20
CA THR A 156 10.77 26.34 1.40
C THR A 156 11.56 25.04 1.20
N THR A 157 11.57 24.16 2.19
CA THR A 157 12.18 22.83 2.05
C THR A 157 11.35 21.93 1.13
N ASN A 158 10.02 21.95 1.25
CA ASN A 158 9.14 21.24 0.31
C ASN A 158 9.30 21.73 -1.13
N CYS A 159 9.60 23.02 -1.33
CA CYS A 159 9.90 23.57 -2.64
C CYS A 159 11.22 23.06 -3.21
N ILE A 160 12.32 23.19 -2.47
CA ILE A 160 13.64 23.04 -3.07
C ILE A 160 14.16 21.60 -3.10
N ILE A 161 13.75 20.76 -2.16
CA ILE A 161 14.25 19.37 -2.05
C ILE A 161 13.91 18.52 -3.28
N PRO A 162 12.69 18.57 -3.86
CA PRO A 162 12.40 17.90 -5.13
C PRO A 162 13.34 18.32 -6.28
N VAL A 163 13.60 19.62 -6.42
CA VAL A 163 14.47 20.16 -7.47
C VAL A 163 15.92 19.73 -7.26
N ILE A 164 16.43 19.79 -6.03
CA ILE A 164 17.78 19.32 -5.68
C ILE A 164 17.91 17.83 -5.99
N LYS A 165 16.92 17.01 -5.61
CA LYS A 165 16.92 15.57 -5.89
C LYS A 165 17.04 15.29 -7.39
N LEU A 166 16.21 15.95 -8.21
CA LEU A 166 16.21 15.79 -9.66
C LEU A 166 17.58 16.13 -10.27
N LEU A 167 18.18 17.24 -9.84
CA LEU A 167 19.49 17.67 -10.34
C LEU A 167 20.63 16.75 -9.88
N ASP A 168 20.60 16.26 -8.64
CA ASP A 168 21.62 15.34 -8.11
C ASP A 168 21.54 13.98 -8.81
N ASP A 169 20.35 13.40 -8.93
CA ASP A 169 20.14 12.10 -9.58
C ASP A 169 20.63 12.14 -11.05
N ALA A 170 20.38 13.25 -11.75
CA ALA A 170 20.78 13.40 -13.16
C ALA A 170 22.27 13.71 -13.34
N TYR A 171 22.80 14.70 -12.61
CA TYR A 171 24.10 15.32 -12.90
C TYR A 171 25.14 15.21 -11.79
N GLY A 172 24.73 14.80 -10.58
CA GLY A 172 25.57 14.65 -9.39
C GLY A 172 26.05 16.01 -8.86
N ILE A 173 25.42 16.52 -7.81
CA ILE A 173 25.78 17.80 -7.19
C ILE A 173 27.06 17.65 -6.35
N GLU A 174 27.99 18.59 -6.48
CA GLU A 174 29.19 18.69 -5.66
C GLU A 174 29.02 19.64 -4.46
N SER A 175 28.38 20.78 -4.71
CA SER A 175 28.06 21.80 -3.72
C SER A 175 26.98 22.74 -4.25
N GLY A 176 26.33 23.49 -3.35
CA GLY A 176 25.28 24.42 -3.72
C GLY A 176 25.11 25.59 -2.77
N THR A 177 24.39 26.59 -3.24
CA THR A 177 23.97 27.75 -2.47
C THR A 177 22.51 28.05 -2.76
N VAL A 178 21.77 28.46 -1.74
CA VAL A 178 20.35 28.80 -1.84
C VAL A 178 20.09 30.18 -1.28
N THR A 179 19.50 31.06 -2.08
CA THR A 179 18.99 32.35 -1.61
C THR A 179 17.47 32.32 -1.61
N THR A 180 16.87 32.38 -0.42
CA THR A 180 15.40 32.43 -0.26
C THR A 180 14.94 33.87 -0.21
N ILE A 181 14.12 34.28 -1.18
CA ILE A 181 13.47 35.59 -1.25
C ILE A 181 12.02 35.38 -0.79
N HIS A 182 11.81 35.45 0.51
CA HIS A 182 10.58 35.01 1.15
C HIS A 182 9.64 36.18 1.43
N SER A 183 8.33 35.99 1.25
CA SER A 183 7.32 37.00 1.60
C SER A 183 7.35 37.33 3.10
N ALA A 184 6.75 38.46 3.47
CA ALA A 184 6.67 38.87 4.86
C ALA A 184 5.84 37.89 5.71
N MET A 185 6.27 37.65 6.94
CA MET A 185 5.61 36.78 7.93
C MET A 185 4.98 37.59 9.06
N HIS A 186 4.08 36.97 9.82
CA HIS A 186 3.34 37.63 10.90
C HIS A 186 4.22 38.10 12.06
N ASP A 187 5.37 37.47 12.28
CA ASP A 187 6.31 37.81 13.34
C ASP A 187 7.20 39.02 12.99
N GLN A 188 6.95 39.68 11.86
CA GLN A 188 7.62 40.89 11.43
C GLN A 188 6.76 42.12 11.70
N GLN A 189 7.42 43.24 11.96
CA GLN A 189 6.74 44.43 12.45
C GLN A 189 5.98 45.15 11.34
N VAL A 190 4.74 45.58 11.61
CA VAL A 190 3.93 46.37 10.67
C VAL A 190 4.49 47.78 10.52
N ILE A 191 4.90 48.38 11.65
CA ILE A 191 5.63 49.63 11.76
C ILE A 191 6.84 49.41 12.66
N ASP A 192 7.86 50.25 12.59
CA ASP A 192 9.09 50.07 13.36
C ASP A 192 8.81 49.80 14.86
N ALA A 193 9.31 48.68 15.38
CA ALA A 193 9.10 48.23 16.75
C ALA A 193 10.25 47.34 17.22
N TYR A 194 10.46 47.27 18.53
CA TYR A 194 11.61 46.57 19.10
C TYR A 194 11.56 45.06 18.85
N HIS A 195 12.72 44.48 18.52
CA HIS A 195 12.96 43.05 18.36
C HIS A 195 14.45 42.77 18.67
N PRO A 196 14.81 41.61 19.28
CA PRO A 196 16.20 41.28 19.59
C PRO A 196 17.13 41.26 18.37
N ASP A 197 16.65 40.72 17.24
CA ASP A 197 17.28 40.93 15.94
C ASP A 197 16.93 42.33 15.43
N LEU A 198 17.92 43.23 15.44
CA LEU A 198 17.78 44.63 15.03
C LEU A 198 17.30 44.78 13.59
N ARG A 199 17.58 43.84 12.67
CA ARG A 199 17.09 43.94 11.29
C ARG A 199 15.57 43.83 11.22
N ARG A 200 15.00 43.00 12.11
CA ARG A 200 13.55 42.77 12.22
C ARG A 200 12.80 43.87 12.95
N THR A 201 13.48 44.94 13.38
CA THR A 201 12.84 46.10 13.99
C THR A 201 12.14 47.01 12.98
N ARG A 202 12.43 46.86 11.69
CA ARG A 202 11.93 47.73 10.62
C ARG A 202 10.60 47.23 10.05
N ALA A 203 9.77 48.16 9.59
CA ALA A 203 8.49 47.88 8.97
C ALA A 203 8.62 46.91 7.77
N ALA A 204 7.91 45.78 7.83
CA ALA A 204 7.98 44.70 6.85
C ALA A 204 7.46 45.11 5.46
N SER A 205 6.48 46.01 5.40
CA SER A 205 5.87 46.48 4.14
C SER A 205 6.75 47.45 3.35
N GLN A 206 7.86 47.92 3.93
CA GLN A 206 8.75 48.92 3.33
C GLN A 206 10.23 48.50 3.34
N SER A 207 10.52 47.23 3.66
CA SER A 207 11.90 46.78 3.88
C SER A 207 12.19 45.44 3.21
N ILE A 208 13.43 45.28 2.76
CA ILE A 208 14.03 43.98 2.46
C ILE A 208 14.90 43.61 3.65
N ILE A 209 14.52 42.57 4.39
CA ILE A 209 15.09 42.25 5.71
C ILE A 209 15.86 40.94 5.63
N PRO A 210 17.21 40.95 5.67
CA PRO A 210 17.99 39.72 5.85
C PRO A 210 17.65 39.04 7.17
N VAL A 211 17.46 37.72 7.13
CA VAL A 211 17.14 36.90 8.29
C VAL A 211 17.89 35.57 8.25
N ASP A 212 18.10 34.98 9.43
CA ASP A 212 18.68 33.65 9.53
C ASP A 212 17.73 32.58 8.98
N THR A 213 18.30 31.51 8.41
CA THR A 213 17.54 30.40 7.84
C THR A 213 18.14 29.06 8.24
N LYS A 214 17.29 28.05 8.41
CA LYS A 214 17.68 26.66 8.66
C LYS A 214 17.62 25.79 7.41
N LEU A 215 17.47 26.39 6.23
CA LEU A 215 17.26 25.65 4.99
C LEU A 215 18.43 24.72 4.65
N ALA A 216 19.68 25.15 4.84
CA ALA A 216 20.87 24.32 4.60
C ALA A 216 20.86 23.06 5.50
N ALA A 217 20.56 23.21 6.80
CA ALA A 217 20.39 22.09 7.71
C ALA A 217 19.22 21.18 7.31
N GLY A 218 18.14 21.76 6.76
CA GLY A 218 17.04 21.03 6.16
C GLY A 218 17.49 20.17 4.99
N ILE A 219 18.31 20.69 4.08
CA ILE A 219 18.89 19.93 2.95
C ILE A 219 19.69 18.72 3.44
N THR A 220 20.59 18.92 4.41
CA THR A 220 21.40 17.83 4.97
C THR A 220 20.55 16.75 5.64
N ARG A 221 19.39 17.11 6.23
CA ARG A 221 18.47 16.13 6.84
C ARG A 221 17.95 15.11 5.82
N PHE A 222 17.70 15.53 4.59
CA PHE A 222 17.18 14.65 3.53
C PHE A 222 18.29 14.07 2.65
N PHE A 223 19.41 14.77 2.52
CA PHE A 223 20.57 14.36 1.73
C PHE A 223 21.84 14.43 2.59
N PRO A 224 22.12 13.40 3.40
CA PRO A 224 23.30 13.38 4.27
C PRO A 224 24.62 13.54 3.51
N GLN A 225 24.66 13.18 2.22
CA GLN A 225 25.83 13.39 1.35
C GLN A 225 26.17 14.88 1.15
N PHE A 226 25.24 15.78 1.45
CA PHE A 226 25.42 17.23 1.35
C PHE A 226 25.80 17.91 2.66
N ASN A 227 26.18 17.14 3.69
CA ASN A 227 26.75 17.72 4.90
C ASN A 227 27.96 18.60 4.56
N ASP A 228 27.93 19.86 5.01
CA ASP A 228 28.91 20.91 4.68
C ASP A 228 29.08 21.21 3.18
N ARG A 229 28.08 20.89 2.34
CA ARG A 229 28.08 21.17 0.89
C ARG A 229 27.10 22.24 0.44
N PHE A 230 26.18 22.64 1.32
CA PHE A 230 25.19 23.65 1.04
C PHE A 230 25.26 24.79 2.05
N GLU A 231 25.16 26.01 1.53
CA GLU A 231 24.97 27.23 2.32
C GLU A 231 23.66 27.91 1.92
N ALA A 232 22.99 28.58 2.86
CA ALA A 232 21.72 29.24 2.58
C ALA A 232 21.63 30.62 3.23
N ILE A 233 21.12 31.59 2.49
CA ILE A 233 20.75 32.91 3.00
C ILE A 233 19.27 33.15 2.75
N ALA A 234 18.64 33.98 3.58
CA ALA A 234 17.25 34.37 3.40
C ALA A 234 17.06 35.87 3.57
N VAL A 235 16.19 36.43 2.73
CA VAL A 235 15.69 37.79 2.84
C VAL A 235 14.18 37.77 2.87
N ARG A 236 13.59 38.67 3.65
CA ARG A 236 12.15 38.91 3.67
C ARG A 236 11.84 40.12 2.80
N VAL A 237 10.83 40.02 1.94
CA VAL A 237 10.43 41.08 1.00
C VAL A 237 9.00 41.53 1.25
N PRO A 238 8.62 42.76 0.84
CA PRO A 238 7.30 43.34 1.10
C PRO A 238 6.22 42.78 0.17
N THR A 239 6.11 41.46 0.09
CA THR A 239 5.01 40.73 -0.56
C THR A 239 4.23 39.95 0.50
N ILE A 240 2.95 39.70 0.23
CA ILE A 240 2.03 39.05 1.18
C ILE A 240 2.24 37.53 1.20
N ASN A 241 2.42 36.93 0.03
CA ASN A 241 2.62 35.51 -0.16
C ASN A 241 3.47 35.25 -1.42
N VAL A 242 3.84 33.99 -1.62
CA VAL A 242 4.75 33.47 -2.65
C VAL A 242 6.20 33.87 -2.44
N THR A 243 7.04 32.84 -2.32
CA THR A 243 8.49 32.91 -2.20
C THR A 243 9.15 32.57 -3.52
N ALA A 244 10.25 33.27 -3.83
CA ALA A 244 11.18 32.85 -4.88
C ALA A 244 12.44 32.27 -4.23
N ILE A 245 12.92 31.16 -4.76
CA ILE A 245 14.17 30.52 -4.34
C ILE A 245 15.14 30.52 -5.51
N ASP A 246 16.28 31.18 -5.32
CA ASP A 246 17.42 31.13 -6.22
C ASP A 246 18.33 29.99 -5.78
N LEU A 247 18.43 28.95 -6.60
CA LEU A 247 19.28 27.79 -6.37
C LEU A 247 20.45 27.83 -7.34
N SER A 248 21.67 27.75 -6.82
CA SER A 248 22.88 27.62 -7.61
C SER A 248 23.63 26.36 -7.16
N VAL A 249 23.94 25.45 -8.08
CA VAL A 249 24.63 24.18 -7.78
C VAL A 249 25.74 23.91 -8.79
N THR A 250 26.87 23.43 -8.28
CA THR A 250 27.96 22.88 -9.11
C THR A 250 27.73 21.39 -9.28
N VAL A 251 27.77 20.88 -10.51
CA VAL A 251 27.52 19.48 -10.84
C VAL A 251 28.71 18.82 -11.53
N LYS A 252 28.84 17.50 -11.34
CA LYS A 252 29.94 16.69 -11.89
C LYS A 252 29.81 16.48 -13.39
N LYS A 253 28.61 16.14 -13.86
CA LYS A 253 28.38 15.89 -15.29
C LYS A 253 28.17 17.23 -16.02
N PRO A 254 28.83 17.45 -17.17
CA PRO A 254 28.61 18.64 -17.97
C PRO A 254 27.18 18.65 -18.52
N VAL A 255 26.55 19.83 -18.54
CA VAL A 255 25.14 20.01 -18.91
C VAL A 255 24.90 21.37 -19.57
N LYS A 256 23.82 21.51 -20.33
CA LYS A 256 23.30 22.76 -20.89
C LYS A 256 21.95 23.14 -20.28
N ALA A 257 21.61 24.42 -20.36
CA ALA A 257 20.36 24.94 -19.79
C ALA A 257 19.10 24.26 -20.34
N ASN A 258 19.06 23.93 -21.63
CA ASN A 258 17.94 23.22 -22.25
C ASN A 258 17.79 21.77 -21.73
N GLU A 259 18.89 21.10 -21.37
CA GLU A 259 18.86 19.75 -20.79
C GLU A 259 18.35 19.77 -19.34
N VAL A 260 18.73 20.80 -18.57
CA VAL A 260 18.16 21.06 -17.24
C VAL A 260 16.66 21.31 -17.34
N ASN A 261 16.23 22.20 -18.25
CA ASN A 261 14.81 22.50 -18.46
C ASN A 261 14.02 21.26 -18.86
N LEU A 262 14.52 20.46 -19.80
CA LEU A 262 13.87 19.23 -20.23
C LEU A 262 13.72 18.21 -19.10
N LEU A 263 14.72 18.09 -18.23
CA LEU A 263 14.64 17.24 -17.03
C LEU A 263 13.51 17.68 -16.11
N LEU A 264 13.47 18.97 -15.77
CA LEU A 264 12.50 19.52 -14.82
C LEU A 264 11.08 19.48 -15.39
N GLN A 265 10.92 19.78 -16.69
CA GLN A 265 9.64 19.65 -17.39
C GLN A 265 9.13 18.20 -17.41
N LYS A 266 10.01 17.22 -17.69
CA LYS A 266 9.64 15.80 -17.65
C LYS A 266 9.26 15.34 -16.24
N ALA A 267 9.98 15.80 -15.23
CA ALA A 267 9.68 15.46 -13.84
C ALA A 267 8.31 15.99 -13.39
N ALA A 268 7.96 17.23 -13.77
CA ALA A 268 6.65 17.82 -13.51
C ALA A 268 5.49 17.04 -14.17
N GLN A 269 5.75 16.36 -15.29
CA GLN A 269 4.76 15.55 -16.01
C GLN A 269 4.76 14.06 -15.61
N GLY A 270 5.71 13.63 -14.78
CA GLY A 270 5.88 12.23 -14.37
C GLY A 270 5.98 12.09 -12.86
N ALA A 271 7.14 11.65 -12.38
CA ALA A 271 7.37 11.28 -10.97
C ALA A 271 7.03 12.38 -9.93
N PHE A 272 6.99 13.66 -10.31
CA PHE A 272 6.64 14.78 -9.43
C PHE A 272 5.35 15.49 -9.84
N HIS A 273 4.50 14.87 -10.64
CA HIS A 273 3.21 15.43 -11.03
C HIS A 273 2.38 15.86 -9.81
N GLY A 274 1.81 17.08 -9.86
CA GLY A 274 1.08 17.69 -8.75
C GLY A 274 1.95 18.19 -7.58
N ILE A 275 3.27 18.03 -7.67
CA ILE A 275 4.24 18.49 -6.67
C ILE A 275 5.18 19.54 -7.24
N VAL A 276 5.78 19.25 -8.39
CA VAL A 276 6.62 20.17 -9.15
C VAL A 276 5.90 20.53 -10.43
N ASP A 277 5.91 21.82 -10.77
CA ASP A 277 5.48 22.32 -12.07
C ASP A 277 6.63 23.08 -12.76
N TYR A 278 6.44 23.36 -14.05
CA TYR A 278 7.41 24.01 -14.90
C TYR A 278 6.72 25.02 -15.82
N THR A 279 7.22 26.25 -15.86
CA THR A 279 6.68 27.30 -16.73
C THR A 279 7.78 28.09 -17.44
N GLU A 280 7.46 28.56 -18.64
CA GLU A 280 8.25 29.57 -19.38
C GLU A 280 7.44 30.87 -19.60
N LEU A 281 6.25 30.96 -19.00
CA LEU A 281 5.47 32.20 -19.06
C LEU A 281 6.16 33.29 -18.23
N PRO A 282 6.15 34.56 -18.67
CA PRO A 282 6.79 35.68 -17.98
C PRO A 282 5.94 36.14 -16.78
N LEU A 283 5.82 35.29 -15.77
CA LEU A 283 5.01 35.49 -14.57
C LEU A 283 5.82 36.10 -13.42
N VAL A 284 5.12 36.66 -12.44
CA VAL A 284 5.70 37.24 -11.22
C VAL A 284 5.06 36.63 -9.98
N SER A 285 5.56 36.99 -8.78
CA SER A 285 5.19 36.32 -7.53
C SER A 285 3.67 36.18 -7.30
N VAL A 286 2.88 37.20 -7.64
CA VAL A 286 1.43 37.17 -7.38
C VAL A 286 0.69 36.15 -8.26
N ASP A 287 1.24 35.80 -9.43
CA ASP A 287 0.62 34.88 -10.37
C ASP A 287 0.68 33.41 -9.89
N PHE A 288 1.61 33.09 -8.99
CA PHE A 288 1.73 31.77 -8.38
C PHE A 288 0.95 31.65 -7.06
N ASN A 289 0.26 32.71 -6.65
CA ASN A 289 -0.53 32.66 -5.42
C ASN A 289 -1.74 31.75 -5.62
N HIS A 290 -2.00 30.91 -4.64
CA HIS A 290 -3.04 29.87 -4.67
C HIS A 290 -2.74 28.71 -5.62
N ASP A 291 -1.47 28.52 -6.01
CA ASP A 291 -1.01 27.35 -6.76
C ASP A 291 -0.78 26.15 -5.82
N PRO A 292 -1.30 24.94 -6.13
CA PRO A 292 -1.17 23.77 -5.26
C PRO A 292 0.20 23.08 -5.32
N HIS A 293 1.06 23.41 -6.29
CA HIS A 293 2.38 22.83 -6.41
C HIS A 293 3.31 23.36 -5.31
N SER A 294 4.25 22.51 -4.88
CA SER A 294 5.26 22.88 -3.89
C SER A 294 6.41 23.65 -4.53
N ALA A 295 6.66 23.44 -5.83
CA ALA A 295 7.71 24.09 -6.58
C ALA A 295 7.25 24.35 -8.01
N ILE A 296 7.39 25.58 -8.49
CA ILE A 296 7.20 25.93 -9.90
C ILE A 296 8.52 26.47 -10.44
N VAL A 297 9.16 25.69 -11.32
CA VAL A 297 10.45 26.09 -11.92
C VAL A 297 10.19 27.09 -13.05
N ASP A 298 10.84 28.25 -12.97
CA ASP A 298 10.86 29.22 -14.07
C ASP A 298 11.99 28.87 -15.06
N GLY A 299 11.60 28.20 -16.13
CA GLY A 299 12.50 27.76 -17.20
C GLY A 299 13.23 28.90 -17.91
N THR A 300 12.65 30.11 -17.91
CA THR A 300 13.27 31.29 -18.53
C THR A 300 14.47 31.80 -17.72
N GLN A 301 14.57 31.42 -16.45
CA GLN A 301 15.64 31.82 -15.53
C GLN A 301 16.72 30.77 -15.36
N THR A 302 16.59 29.58 -15.97
CA THR A 302 17.64 28.57 -15.96
C THR A 302 18.90 29.10 -16.67
N ARG A 303 20.03 29.05 -15.98
CA ARG A 303 21.35 29.38 -16.54
C ARG A 303 22.29 28.22 -16.26
N VAL A 304 23.20 27.97 -17.20
CA VAL A 304 24.34 27.08 -16.97
C VAL A 304 25.61 27.81 -17.37
N SER A 305 26.53 27.96 -16.43
CA SER A 305 27.83 28.58 -16.64
C SER A 305 28.93 27.52 -16.61
N GLY A 306 29.86 27.58 -17.57
CA GLY A 306 30.98 26.65 -17.68
C GLY A 306 30.56 25.17 -17.79
N ALA A 307 29.35 24.87 -18.26
CA ALA A 307 28.73 23.54 -18.31
C ALA A 307 28.52 22.83 -16.95
N HIS A 308 28.94 23.41 -15.83
CA HIS A 308 28.92 22.75 -14.51
C HIS A 308 28.19 23.53 -13.43
N LEU A 309 28.02 24.85 -13.59
CA LEU A 309 27.31 25.67 -12.61
C LEU A 309 25.88 25.93 -13.10
N ILE A 310 24.92 25.19 -12.55
CA ILE A 310 23.50 25.36 -12.83
C ILE A 310 22.94 26.42 -11.87
N LYS A 311 22.09 27.30 -12.40
CA LYS A 311 21.30 28.24 -11.62
C LYS A 311 19.84 28.19 -12.07
N THR A 312 18.91 28.09 -11.12
CA THR A 312 17.46 28.05 -11.36
C THR A 312 16.72 28.97 -10.41
N LEU A 313 15.61 29.55 -10.88
CA LEU A 313 14.64 30.25 -10.05
C LEU A 313 13.41 29.35 -9.86
N VAL A 314 12.99 29.17 -8.61
CA VAL A 314 11.86 28.30 -8.27
C VAL A 314 10.87 29.08 -7.40
N TRP A 315 9.62 29.12 -7.81
CA TRP A 315 8.54 29.76 -7.06
C TRP A 315 7.84 28.75 -6.16
N CYS A 316 7.34 29.20 -5.01
CA CYS A 316 6.42 28.41 -4.20
C CYS A 316 5.43 29.28 -3.44
N ASP A 317 4.16 28.85 -3.39
CA ASP A 317 3.18 29.40 -2.46
C ASP A 317 3.50 28.91 -1.03
N ASN A 318 3.66 29.83 -0.09
CA ASN A 318 4.09 29.51 1.27
C ASN A 318 2.98 28.82 2.09
N GLU A 319 1.73 29.01 1.69
CA GLU A 319 0.56 28.63 2.47
C GLU A 319 -0.26 27.57 1.73
N TRP A 320 -0.61 27.81 0.46
CA TRP A 320 -1.51 26.96 -0.32
C TRP A 320 -0.87 25.65 -0.79
N GLY A 321 0.28 25.74 -1.46
CA GLY A 321 1.05 24.56 -1.83
C GLY A 321 1.43 23.74 -0.60
N PHE A 322 1.77 24.40 0.50
CA PHE A 322 2.07 23.74 1.77
C PHE A 322 0.84 23.04 2.41
N ALA A 323 -0.33 23.67 2.38
CA ALA A 323 -1.57 23.09 2.87
C ALA A 323 -1.97 21.84 2.08
N ASN A 324 -1.77 21.84 0.76
CA ASN A 324 -1.99 20.64 -0.07
C ASN A 324 -1.02 19.51 0.34
N ARG A 325 0.25 19.82 0.63
CA ARG A 325 1.21 18.84 1.15
C ARG A 325 0.86 18.31 2.54
N MET A 326 0.20 19.10 3.39
CA MET A 326 -0.32 18.60 4.67
C MET A 326 -1.40 17.53 4.44
N LEU A 327 -2.31 17.72 3.48
CA LEU A 327 -3.33 16.72 3.13
C LEU A 327 -2.68 15.46 2.55
N ASP A 328 -1.69 15.61 1.66
CA ASP A 328 -0.99 14.49 1.04
C ASP A 328 -0.22 13.64 2.07
N THR A 329 0.54 14.28 2.96
CA THR A 329 1.23 13.58 4.05
C THR A 329 0.24 12.93 5.01
N THR A 330 -0.90 13.56 5.29
CA THR A 330 -1.97 12.96 6.13
C THR A 330 -2.46 11.65 5.54
N LEU A 331 -2.78 11.65 4.24
CA LEU A 331 -3.20 10.43 3.57
C LEU A 331 -2.09 9.39 3.52
N ALA A 332 -0.84 9.77 3.27
CA ALA A 332 0.27 8.82 3.32
C ALA A 332 0.40 8.20 4.72
N MET A 333 0.35 8.99 5.79
CA MET A 333 0.42 8.47 7.15
C MET A 333 -0.75 7.54 7.49
N ALA A 334 -1.96 7.89 7.05
CA ALA A 334 -3.15 7.07 7.25
C ALA A 334 -3.05 5.77 6.44
N THR A 335 -2.73 5.87 5.15
CA THR A 335 -2.57 4.70 4.27
C THR A 335 -1.36 3.86 4.62
N VAL A 336 -0.31 4.34 5.29
CA VAL A 336 0.82 3.47 5.67
C VAL A 336 0.41 2.40 6.69
N ALA A 337 -0.65 2.62 7.48
CA ALA A 337 -1.29 1.55 8.24
C ALA A 337 -1.95 0.48 7.33
N PHE A 338 -2.16 0.81 6.06
CA PHE A 338 -2.81 0.01 5.00
C PHE A 338 -1.91 -0.28 3.77
N ARG A 339 -0.69 0.27 3.68
CA ARG A 339 0.20 0.20 2.49
C ARG A 339 0.80 -1.19 2.31
N GLY A 340 0.48 -2.14 3.18
CA GLY A 340 0.65 -3.55 2.88
C GLY A 340 -0.07 -4.00 1.60
N PHE A 341 -1.03 -3.20 1.07
CA PHE A 341 -1.90 -3.75 0.02
C PHE A 341 -2.32 -2.86 -1.15
N THR A 342 -2.09 -1.54 -1.23
CA THR A 342 -2.53 -0.74 -2.42
C THR A 342 -1.72 -1.04 -3.68
N MET A 343 -2.08 -2.15 -4.36
CA MET A 343 -1.47 -2.68 -5.57
C MET A 343 -1.90 -1.90 -6.81
N SER A 344 -1.14 -0.87 -7.16
CA SER A 344 -1.19 -0.27 -8.49
C SER A 344 -0.18 -1.00 -9.37
N VAL A 345 -0.65 -2.02 -10.10
CA VAL A 345 0.12 -2.70 -11.14
C VAL A 345 -0.46 -2.35 -12.50
N ILE A 346 0.39 -2.24 -13.53
CA ILE A 346 -0.09 -2.14 -14.91
C ILE A 346 -0.86 -3.43 -15.23
N LYS A 347 -2.08 -3.33 -15.77
CA LYS A 347 -2.87 -4.51 -16.19
C LYS A 347 -2.68 -4.77 -17.67
N MET A 348 -2.54 -6.03 -18.05
CA MET A 348 -2.44 -6.45 -19.46
C MET A 348 -3.63 -5.96 -20.29
N THR A 349 -4.82 -5.89 -19.69
CA THR A 349 -6.07 -5.42 -20.33
C THR A 349 -6.03 -3.96 -20.75
N ASP A 350 -5.12 -3.17 -20.18
CA ASP A 350 -5.01 -1.74 -20.43
C ASP A 350 -3.93 -1.42 -21.48
N LEU A 351 -3.28 -2.45 -22.03
CA LEU A 351 -2.19 -2.33 -22.99
C LEU A 351 -2.65 -2.67 -24.40
N ASP A 352 -2.15 -1.92 -25.38
CA ASP A 352 -2.20 -2.32 -26.79
C ASP A 352 -1.10 -3.35 -27.11
N LEU A 353 -1.53 -4.55 -27.49
CA LEU A 353 -0.68 -5.72 -27.74
C LEU A 353 -0.48 -6.03 -29.24
N ALA A 354 -1.09 -5.26 -30.15
CA ALA A 354 -1.03 -5.54 -31.59
C ALA A 354 0.41 -5.60 -32.12
N GLY A 355 0.77 -6.72 -32.77
CA GLY A 355 2.09 -6.95 -33.37
C GLY A 355 3.26 -7.15 -32.38
N LYS A 356 3.02 -7.00 -31.08
CA LYS A 356 4.04 -7.11 -30.03
C LYS A 356 4.30 -8.55 -29.61
N ARG A 357 5.53 -8.83 -29.21
CA ARG A 357 5.93 -10.09 -28.58
C ARG A 357 5.54 -10.07 -27.11
N VAL A 358 4.63 -10.95 -26.73
CA VAL A 358 4.08 -11.01 -25.37
C VAL A 358 4.53 -12.31 -24.70
N PHE A 359 5.27 -12.17 -23.59
CA PHE A 359 5.71 -13.30 -22.76
C PHE A 359 4.77 -13.44 -21.57
N ILE A 360 3.99 -14.52 -21.53
CA ILE A 360 3.02 -14.81 -20.48
C ILE A 360 3.59 -15.90 -19.56
N ARG A 361 3.85 -15.55 -18.30
CA ARG A 361 4.16 -16.51 -17.25
C ARG A 361 2.86 -17.00 -16.60
N ALA A 362 2.39 -18.17 -17.02
CA ALA A 362 1.17 -18.81 -16.50
C ALA A 362 1.50 -19.92 -15.48
N ASP A 363 0.55 -20.31 -14.63
CA ASP A 363 0.66 -21.53 -13.82
C ASP A 363 0.01 -22.70 -14.56
N LEU A 364 0.79 -23.42 -15.36
CA LEU A 364 0.37 -24.62 -16.07
C LEU A 364 0.94 -25.89 -15.41
N ASN A 365 1.30 -25.83 -14.12
CA ASN A 365 1.78 -27.00 -13.37
C ASN A 365 0.60 -27.93 -13.03
N VAL A 366 0.21 -28.74 -14.00
CA VAL A 366 -0.91 -29.69 -13.91
C VAL A 366 -0.44 -31.11 -13.60
N PRO A 367 -1.29 -31.94 -12.96
CA PRO A 367 -1.04 -33.37 -12.85
C PRO A 367 -0.96 -34.01 -14.25
N VAL A 368 0.15 -34.70 -14.51
CA VAL A 368 0.39 -35.45 -15.74
C VAL A 368 0.59 -36.91 -15.38
N LYS A 369 -0.10 -37.80 -16.11
CA LYS A 369 0.10 -39.25 -16.02
C LYS A 369 0.17 -39.82 -17.43
N ASP A 370 1.18 -40.64 -17.70
CA ASP A 370 1.39 -41.29 -19.00
C ASP A 370 1.37 -40.31 -20.18
N GLY A 371 2.01 -39.13 -20.01
CA GLY A 371 2.08 -38.09 -21.02
C GLY A 371 0.77 -37.33 -21.29
N LYS A 372 -0.25 -37.51 -20.45
CA LYS A 372 -1.56 -36.83 -20.57
C LYS A 372 -1.89 -36.03 -19.32
N VAL A 373 -2.52 -34.87 -19.53
CA VAL A 373 -3.06 -34.03 -18.45
C VAL A 373 -4.26 -34.76 -17.80
N THR A 374 -4.23 -34.97 -16.49
CA THR A 374 -5.34 -35.64 -15.76
C THR A 374 -6.25 -34.66 -15.03
N SER A 375 -5.81 -33.41 -14.83
CA SER A 375 -6.65 -32.30 -14.34
C SER A 375 -6.25 -31.02 -15.05
N ASP A 376 -7.21 -30.37 -15.71
CA ASP A 376 -6.98 -29.25 -16.62
C ASP A 376 -7.38 -27.88 -16.03
N ALA A 377 -7.77 -27.83 -14.75
CA ALA A 377 -8.31 -26.63 -14.12
C ALA A 377 -7.41 -25.40 -14.28
N ARG A 378 -6.10 -25.59 -14.13
CA ARG A 378 -5.11 -24.52 -14.29
C ARG A 378 -4.98 -24.04 -15.74
N ILE A 379 -5.07 -24.95 -16.71
CA ILE A 379 -5.00 -24.59 -18.13
C ILE A 379 -6.25 -23.81 -18.52
N ARG A 380 -7.43 -24.26 -18.08
CA ARG A 380 -8.70 -23.54 -18.30
C ARG A 380 -8.69 -22.15 -17.69
N ALA A 381 -8.10 -21.98 -16.51
CA ALA A 381 -7.96 -20.66 -15.89
C ALA A 381 -7.08 -19.73 -16.73
N SER A 382 -5.95 -20.21 -17.28
CA SER A 382 -5.03 -19.38 -18.07
C SER A 382 -5.46 -19.14 -19.53
N LEU A 383 -6.36 -19.97 -20.07
CA LEU A 383 -6.83 -19.85 -21.46
C LEU A 383 -7.36 -18.45 -21.82
N PRO A 384 -8.23 -17.80 -21.02
CA PRO A 384 -8.70 -16.44 -21.30
C PRO A 384 -7.57 -15.41 -21.48
N THR A 385 -6.50 -15.51 -20.69
CA THR A 385 -5.34 -14.62 -20.82
C THR A 385 -4.62 -14.83 -22.14
N ILE A 386 -4.41 -16.10 -22.51
CA ILE A 386 -3.75 -16.48 -23.77
C ILE A 386 -4.59 -16.01 -24.97
N GLU A 387 -5.89 -16.29 -24.95
CA GLU A 387 -6.82 -15.88 -26.01
C GLU A 387 -6.92 -14.37 -26.15
N LEU A 388 -6.92 -13.62 -25.04
CA LEU A 388 -6.96 -12.15 -25.07
C LEU A 388 -5.76 -11.59 -25.86
N ALA A 389 -4.56 -12.10 -25.61
CA ALA A 389 -3.37 -11.70 -26.35
C ALA A 389 -3.48 -12.07 -27.84
N LEU A 390 -3.87 -13.32 -28.14
CA LEU A 390 -4.03 -13.81 -29.51
C LEU A 390 -5.05 -12.98 -30.30
N LYS A 391 -6.20 -12.66 -29.70
CA LYS A 391 -7.28 -11.88 -30.31
C LYS A 391 -6.87 -10.43 -30.61
N GLN A 392 -5.94 -9.86 -29.85
CA GLN A 392 -5.36 -8.54 -30.12
C GLN A 392 -4.27 -8.55 -31.20
N GLY A 393 -3.93 -9.70 -31.77
CA GLY A 393 -2.88 -9.81 -32.80
C GLY A 393 -1.47 -9.80 -32.22
N ALA A 394 -1.30 -10.24 -30.97
CA ALA A 394 0.02 -10.40 -30.37
C ALA A 394 0.76 -11.65 -30.90
N LYS A 395 2.09 -11.63 -30.77
CA LYS A 395 2.99 -12.77 -30.96
C LYS A 395 3.21 -13.44 -29.60
N VAL A 396 2.40 -14.46 -29.31
CA VAL A 396 2.23 -14.96 -27.93
C VAL A 396 3.21 -16.09 -27.61
N MET A 397 3.99 -15.88 -26.56
CA MET A 397 4.79 -16.92 -25.92
C MET A 397 4.22 -17.17 -24.52
N VAL A 398 3.80 -18.39 -24.24
CA VAL A 398 3.41 -18.81 -22.89
C VAL A 398 4.44 -19.77 -22.34
N THR A 399 4.74 -19.66 -21.05
CA THR A 399 5.59 -20.63 -20.37
C THR A 399 5.08 -20.91 -18.96
N SER A 400 5.59 -21.98 -18.36
CA SER A 400 5.29 -22.37 -17.00
C SER A 400 6.44 -23.20 -16.41
N HIS A 401 6.35 -23.42 -15.10
CA HIS A 401 6.98 -24.55 -14.45
C HIS A 401 6.07 -25.79 -14.55
N LEU A 402 6.67 -26.97 -14.52
CA LEU A 402 5.96 -28.24 -14.31
C LEU A 402 6.81 -29.13 -13.38
N GLY A 403 6.21 -29.64 -12.31
CA GLY A 403 6.89 -30.50 -11.34
C GLY A 403 8.10 -29.85 -10.66
N ARG A 404 9.10 -30.69 -10.36
CA ARG A 404 10.34 -30.31 -9.65
C ARG A 404 11.59 -30.85 -10.36
N PRO A 405 11.86 -30.46 -11.61
CA PRO A 405 13.06 -30.89 -12.32
C PRO A 405 14.34 -30.30 -11.70
N THR A 406 15.47 -30.90 -12.08
CA THR A 406 16.83 -30.41 -11.82
C THR A 406 17.22 -29.40 -12.90
N GLU A 407 17.75 -28.24 -12.49
CA GLU A 407 18.16 -27.20 -13.44
C GLU A 407 19.34 -27.69 -14.30
N GLY A 408 19.25 -27.51 -15.61
CA GLY A 408 20.24 -27.94 -16.60
C GLY A 408 20.11 -29.38 -17.07
N GLU A 409 19.16 -30.14 -16.53
CA GLU A 409 18.93 -31.55 -16.87
C GLU A 409 17.51 -31.70 -17.44
N TYR A 410 17.41 -31.82 -18.76
CA TYR A 410 16.13 -32.06 -19.42
C TYR A 410 15.58 -33.43 -19.04
N ASN A 411 14.28 -33.48 -18.69
CA ASN A 411 13.57 -34.71 -18.39
C ASN A 411 12.18 -34.67 -19.03
N GLU A 412 11.88 -35.65 -19.89
CA GLU A 412 10.60 -35.73 -20.62
C GLU A 412 9.38 -35.80 -19.68
N GLU A 413 9.52 -36.39 -18.49
CA GLU A 413 8.46 -36.46 -17.46
C GLU A 413 7.99 -35.06 -17.03
N PHE A 414 8.90 -34.09 -17.02
CA PHE A 414 8.62 -32.71 -16.63
C PHE A 414 8.46 -31.75 -17.84
N SER A 415 8.38 -32.27 -19.07
CA SER A 415 8.14 -31.45 -20.26
C SER A 415 6.73 -30.86 -20.26
N LEU A 416 6.57 -29.67 -20.86
CA LEU A 416 5.27 -29.06 -21.13
C LEU A 416 4.57 -29.65 -22.37
N LEU A 417 5.14 -30.65 -23.04
CA LEU A 417 4.53 -31.29 -24.21
C LEU A 417 3.08 -31.77 -23.98
N PRO A 418 2.71 -32.39 -22.85
CA PRO A 418 1.31 -32.76 -22.56
C PRO A 418 0.37 -31.55 -22.53
N VAL A 419 0.85 -30.41 -21.99
CA VAL A 419 0.10 -29.15 -21.95
C VAL A 419 -0.05 -28.57 -23.36
N VAL A 420 0.99 -28.65 -24.19
CA VAL A 420 0.93 -28.25 -25.61
C VAL A 420 -0.14 -29.05 -26.36
N ASN A 421 -0.17 -30.37 -26.17
CA ASN A 421 -1.16 -31.24 -26.80
C ASN A 421 -2.58 -30.84 -26.38
N TYR A 422 -2.80 -30.59 -25.08
CA TYR A 422 -4.08 -30.10 -24.58
C TYR A 422 -4.48 -28.75 -25.21
N LEU A 423 -3.54 -27.80 -25.32
CA LEU A 423 -3.80 -26.48 -25.89
C LEU A 423 -4.14 -26.56 -27.40
N LYS A 424 -3.48 -27.44 -28.16
CA LYS A 424 -3.83 -27.72 -29.57
C LYS A 424 -5.27 -28.17 -29.74
N ASP A 425 -5.78 -28.96 -28.79
CA ASP A 425 -7.16 -29.45 -28.83
C ASP A 425 -8.19 -28.39 -28.40
N LYS A 426 -7.76 -27.25 -27.84
CA LYS A 426 -8.66 -26.19 -27.32
C LYS A 426 -8.59 -24.89 -28.11
N LEU A 427 -7.47 -24.60 -28.75
CA LEU A 427 -7.28 -23.40 -29.55
C LEU A 427 -7.30 -23.74 -31.04
N SER A 428 -8.00 -22.93 -31.83
CA SER A 428 -7.92 -22.99 -33.30
C SER A 428 -6.60 -22.46 -33.83
N ASN A 429 -5.87 -21.68 -33.02
CA ASN A 429 -4.56 -21.11 -33.36
C ASN A 429 -3.48 -22.20 -33.40
N PRO A 430 -2.47 -22.08 -34.27
CA PRO A 430 -1.35 -23.01 -34.27
C PRO A 430 -0.57 -22.92 -32.95
N VAL A 431 -0.41 -24.07 -32.28
CA VAL A 431 0.34 -24.19 -31.02
C VAL A 431 1.57 -25.08 -31.22
N ARG A 432 2.76 -24.64 -30.80
CA ARG A 432 3.97 -25.48 -30.79
C ARG A 432 4.80 -25.32 -29.52
N LEU A 433 5.53 -26.38 -29.17
CA LEU A 433 6.54 -26.37 -28.12
C LEU A 433 7.88 -25.90 -28.71
N VAL A 434 8.59 -25.01 -28.00
CA VAL A 434 9.98 -24.62 -28.31
C VAL A 434 10.86 -24.95 -27.12
N LYS A 435 11.86 -25.82 -27.32
CA LYS A 435 12.79 -26.28 -26.27
C LYS A 435 13.98 -25.34 -26.08
N ASP A 436 14.55 -24.85 -27.16
CA ASP A 436 15.65 -23.88 -27.14
C ASP A 436 15.13 -22.52 -27.61
N TYR A 437 14.96 -21.60 -26.67
CA TYR A 437 14.41 -20.26 -26.91
C TYR A 437 15.27 -19.15 -26.33
N LEU A 438 16.26 -19.46 -25.49
CA LEU A 438 17.08 -18.45 -24.81
C LEU A 438 18.03 -17.70 -25.76
N GLY A 439 18.24 -18.23 -26.97
CA GLY A 439 18.97 -17.57 -28.06
C GLY A 439 18.10 -16.73 -29.00
N GLY A 440 16.79 -16.66 -28.76
CA GLY A 440 15.81 -16.05 -29.66
C GLY A 440 14.75 -17.06 -30.10
N VAL A 441 13.55 -16.57 -30.39
CA VAL A 441 12.43 -17.38 -30.87
C VAL A 441 11.64 -16.62 -31.93
N ASP A 442 11.43 -17.26 -33.08
CA ASP A 442 10.53 -16.73 -34.10
C ASP A 442 9.09 -17.00 -33.69
N VAL A 443 8.27 -15.93 -33.70
CA VAL A 443 6.84 -16.00 -33.38
C VAL A 443 6.04 -15.21 -34.41
N ALA A 444 5.19 -15.88 -35.17
CA ALA A 444 4.24 -15.28 -36.10
C ALA A 444 3.04 -14.66 -35.37
N GLU A 445 2.32 -13.75 -36.04
CA GLU A 445 1.09 -13.18 -35.48
C GLU A 445 -0.03 -14.23 -35.47
N GLY A 446 -0.77 -14.31 -34.37
CA GLY A 446 -1.89 -15.25 -34.22
C GLY A 446 -1.48 -16.70 -33.92
N GLU A 447 -0.20 -16.98 -33.68
CA GLU A 447 0.26 -18.27 -33.19
C GLU A 447 0.58 -18.26 -31.69
N LEU A 448 0.53 -19.44 -31.07
CA LEU A 448 0.94 -19.64 -29.69
C LEU A 448 2.21 -20.51 -29.63
N VAL A 449 3.28 -19.93 -29.09
CA VAL A 449 4.48 -20.68 -28.74
C VAL A 449 4.46 -21.01 -27.26
N VAL A 450 4.58 -22.30 -26.93
CA VAL A 450 4.82 -22.74 -25.55
C VAL A 450 6.32 -22.91 -25.37
N LEU A 451 6.94 -22.07 -24.54
CA LEU A 451 8.35 -22.22 -24.19
C LEU A 451 8.48 -23.32 -23.15
N GLU A 452 9.39 -24.26 -23.38
CA GLU A 452 9.61 -25.41 -22.50
C GLU A 452 9.89 -25.01 -21.04
N ASN A 453 9.59 -25.93 -20.12
CA ASN A 453 9.58 -25.74 -18.68
C ASN A 453 10.76 -24.89 -18.16
N VAL A 454 10.44 -23.72 -17.63
CA VAL A 454 11.41 -22.73 -17.14
C VAL A 454 12.36 -23.28 -16.08
N ARG A 455 11.95 -24.32 -15.33
CA ARG A 455 12.79 -24.93 -14.30
C ARG A 455 13.87 -25.86 -14.82
N PHE A 456 13.93 -26.12 -16.13
CA PHE A 456 15.12 -26.69 -16.75
C PHE A 456 16.24 -25.65 -16.91
N ASN A 457 15.96 -24.36 -16.87
CA ASN A 457 16.98 -23.34 -17.10
C ASN A 457 17.84 -23.12 -15.85
N LYS A 458 19.16 -23.18 -16.02
CA LYS A 458 20.12 -22.89 -14.94
C LYS A 458 19.99 -21.44 -14.48
N GLY A 459 19.76 -21.24 -13.18
CA GLY A 459 19.57 -19.93 -12.58
C GLY A 459 18.12 -19.56 -12.32
N GLU A 460 17.14 -20.37 -12.76
CA GLU A 460 15.71 -20.06 -12.60
C GLU A 460 15.33 -19.87 -11.13
N LYS A 461 15.65 -20.84 -10.26
CA LYS A 461 15.28 -20.77 -8.83
C LYS A 461 16.03 -19.70 -8.05
N LYS A 462 17.18 -19.24 -8.57
CA LYS A 462 18.04 -18.23 -7.92
C LYS A 462 17.79 -16.81 -8.42
N ASP A 463 16.79 -16.62 -9.29
CA ASP A 463 16.51 -15.32 -9.91
C ASP A 463 17.74 -14.74 -10.63
N ASP A 464 18.49 -15.59 -11.35
CA ASP A 464 19.73 -15.19 -12.01
C ASP A 464 19.51 -14.04 -13.00
N GLU A 465 20.34 -13.01 -12.90
CA GLU A 465 20.21 -11.79 -13.69
C GLU A 465 20.46 -12.04 -15.19
N THR A 466 21.42 -12.90 -15.52
CA THR A 466 21.76 -13.21 -16.92
C THR A 466 20.61 -13.94 -17.60
N LEU A 467 20.03 -14.92 -16.91
CA LEU A 467 18.84 -15.63 -17.39
C LEU A 467 17.64 -14.67 -17.52
N SER A 468 17.43 -13.81 -16.52
CA SER A 468 16.34 -12.83 -16.50
C SER A 468 16.40 -11.85 -17.69
N LYS A 469 17.60 -11.34 -18.00
CA LYS A 469 17.84 -10.50 -19.18
C LYS A 469 17.61 -11.24 -20.49
N LYS A 470 17.99 -12.53 -20.57
CA LYS A 470 17.70 -13.35 -21.74
C LYS A 470 16.20 -13.50 -21.95
N TYR A 471 15.43 -13.80 -20.90
CA TYR A 471 13.97 -13.85 -21.03
C TYR A 471 13.38 -12.51 -21.46
N ALA A 472 13.80 -11.41 -20.85
CA ALA A 472 13.30 -10.07 -21.18
C ALA A 472 13.55 -9.70 -22.65
N ALA A 473 14.71 -10.08 -23.21
CA ALA A 473 15.02 -9.84 -24.62
C ALA A 473 14.08 -10.59 -25.59
N LEU A 474 13.36 -11.63 -25.14
CA LEU A 474 12.40 -12.37 -25.95
C LEU A 474 11.05 -11.66 -26.12
N CYS A 475 10.77 -10.59 -25.37
CA CYS A 475 9.48 -9.92 -25.44
C CYS A 475 9.56 -8.40 -25.37
N ASP A 476 8.48 -7.77 -25.81
CA ASP A 476 8.25 -6.33 -25.66
C ASP A 476 7.37 -6.09 -24.42
N VAL A 477 6.47 -7.05 -24.11
CA VAL A 477 5.61 -7.03 -22.92
C VAL A 477 5.75 -8.34 -22.16
N PHE A 478 6.11 -8.24 -20.88
CA PHE A 478 6.02 -9.34 -19.92
C PHE A 478 4.69 -9.27 -19.15
N VAL A 479 3.99 -10.40 -19.11
CA VAL A 479 2.74 -10.60 -18.38
C VAL A 479 2.96 -11.67 -17.32
N MET A 480 2.88 -11.28 -16.04
CA MET A 480 2.86 -12.24 -14.93
C MET A 480 1.41 -12.62 -14.64
N ASP A 481 1.05 -13.88 -14.86
CA ASP A 481 -0.33 -14.39 -14.71
C ASP A 481 -0.39 -15.66 -13.83
N ALA A 482 0.62 -15.84 -12.97
CA ALA A 482 0.82 -17.05 -12.17
C ALA A 482 0.90 -16.75 -10.66
N PHE A 483 -0.23 -16.34 -10.04
CA PHE A 483 -0.28 -15.97 -8.61
C PHE A 483 0.30 -17.05 -7.69
N GLY A 484 0.04 -18.33 -7.94
CA GLY A 484 0.60 -19.45 -7.16
C GLY A 484 2.13 -19.52 -7.13
N THR A 485 2.83 -18.74 -7.96
CA THR A 485 4.29 -18.61 -7.95
C THR A 485 4.79 -17.20 -7.61
N ALA A 486 3.90 -16.25 -7.34
CA ALA A 486 4.24 -14.84 -7.10
C ALA A 486 5.04 -14.61 -5.80
N HIS A 487 4.90 -15.51 -4.82
CA HIS A 487 5.66 -15.51 -3.56
C HIS A 487 7.15 -15.89 -3.72
N ARG A 488 7.60 -16.29 -4.92
CA ARG A 488 8.99 -16.70 -5.16
C ARG A 488 9.65 -15.78 -6.16
N ALA A 489 10.78 -15.19 -5.76
CA ALA A 489 11.68 -14.54 -6.70
C ALA A 489 12.39 -15.62 -7.54
N GLN A 490 11.95 -15.79 -8.78
CA GLN A 490 12.55 -16.68 -9.78
C GLN A 490 12.71 -15.90 -11.08
N ALA A 491 13.65 -16.31 -11.93
CA ALA A 491 13.99 -15.54 -13.13
C ALA A 491 12.78 -15.32 -14.06
N SER A 492 11.87 -16.31 -14.18
CA SER A 492 10.66 -16.20 -14.99
C SER A 492 9.46 -15.53 -14.30
N THR A 493 9.49 -15.35 -12.97
CA THR A 493 8.38 -14.75 -12.19
C THR A 493 8.67 -13.32 -11.74
N HIS A 494 9.94 -12.98 -11.57
CA HIS A 494 10.39 -11.74 -10.95
C HIS A 494 11.50 -11.08 -11.76
N GLY A 495 12.62 -11.76 -11.98
CA GLY A 495 13.79 -11.18 -12.63
C GLY A 495 13.53 -10.65 -14.03
N ILE A 496 12.81 -11.39 -14.88
CA ILE A 496 12.37 -10.94 -16.22
C ILE A 496 11.67 -9.58 -16.15
N GLY A 497 10.78 -9.39 -15.18
CA GLY A 497 9.99 -8.18 -15.05
C GLY A 497 10.80 -6.96 -14.60
N LYS A 498 12.05 -7.13 -14.16
CA LYS A 498 12.98 -5.99 -13.96
C LYS A 498 13.53 -5.44 -15.27
N PHE A 499 13.63 -6.27 -16.30
CA PHE A 499 14.35 -5.96 -17.54
C PHE A 499 13.47 -5.86 -18.78
N ALA A 500 12.26 -6.41 -18.78
CA ALA A 500 11.32 -6.28 -19.90
C ALA A 500 10.90 -4.82 -20.10
N ASP A 501 10.65 -4.38 -21.33
CA ASP A 501 10.30 -2.98 -21.62
C ASP A 501 9.01 -2.56 -20.90
N VAL A 502 8.00 -3.42 -20.92
CA VAL A 502 6.78 -3.30 -20.12
C VAL A 502 6.57 -4.57 -19.30
N ALA A 503 6.28 -4.42 -18.01
CA ALA A 503 5.91 -5.51 -17.11
C ALA A 503 4.51 -5.23 -16.53
N CYS A 504 3.62 -6.20 -16.62
CA CYS A 504 2.22 -6.05 -16.20
C CYS A 504 1.65 -7.34 -15.58
N ALA A 505 0.54 -7.20 -14.86
CA ALA A 505 -0.26 -8.31 -14.36
C ALA A 505 -1.23 -8.81 -15.43
N GLY A 506 -1.32 -10.14 -15.60
CA GLY A 506 -2.36 -10.74 -16.41
C GLY A 506 -3.72 -10.76 -15.69
N PRO A 507 -4.81 -11.08 -16.40
CA PRO A 507 -6.16 -11.13 -15.85
C PRO A 507 -6.33 -12.02 -14.61
N LEU A 508 -5.70 -13.20 -14.54
CA LEU A 508 -5.81 -14.08 -13.38
C LEU A 508 -5.12 -13.47 -12.16
N LEU A 509 -3.89 -12.97 -12.35
CA LEU A 509 -3.17 -12.33 -11.26
C LEU A 509 -3.93 -11.10 -10.78
N ALA A 510 -4.40 -10.25 -11.69
CA ALA A 510 -5.17 -9.05 -11.33
C ALA A 510 -6.45 -9.40 -10.56
N ALA A 511 -7.22 -10.39 -11.03
CA ALA A 511 -8.44 -10.84 -10.34
C ALA A 511 -8.17 -11.39 -8.95
N GLU A 512 -7.08 -12.13 -8.77
CA GLU A 512 -6.67 -12.65 -7.46
C GLU A 512 -6.30 -11.52 -6.50
N LEU A 513 -5.49 -10.56 -6.95
CA LEU A 513 -5.09 -9.41 -6.15
C LEU A 513 -6.29 -8.51 -5.81
N ASP A 514 -7.24 -8.35 -6.73
CA ASP A 514 -8.49 -7.60 -6.50
C ASP A 514 -9.37 -8.32 -5.47
N ALA A 515 -9.55 -9.64 -5.58
CA ALA A 515 -10.34 -10.44 -4.64
C ALA A 515 -9.75 -10.45 -3.22
N LEU A 516 -8.44 -10.68 -3.11
CA LEU A 516 -7.73 -10.63 -1.84
C LEU A 516 -7.72 -9.21 -1.25
N GLY A 517 -7.51 -8.20 -2.10
CA GLY A 517 -7.57 -6.80 -1.69
C GLY A 517 -8.94 -6.42 -1.13
N LYS A 518 -10.03 -6.86 -1.78
CA LYS A 518 -11.41 -6.67 -1.30
C LYS A 518 -11.66 -7.33 0.05
N ALA A 519 -11.08 -8.51 0.30
CA ALA A 519 -11.27 -9.24 1.55
C ALA A 519 -10.40 -8.75 2.72
N LEU A 520 -9.22 -8.16 2.46
CA LEU A 520 -8.24 -7.85 3.50
C LEU A 520 -8.05 -6.35 3.78
N LYS A 521 -8.27 -5.45 2.82
CA LYS A 521 -8.05 -4.00 3.02
C LYS A 521 -9.21 -3.32 3.74
N GLU A 522 -10.38 -3.41 3.12
CA GLU A 522 -11.63 -2.79 3.58
C GLU A 522 -12.78 -3.78 3.37
N PRO A 523 -12.76 -4.92 4.07
CA PRO A 523 -13.84 -5.89 3.95
C PRO A 523 -15.16 -5.27 4.38
N ALA A 524 -16.24 -5.65 3.70
CA ALA A 524 -17.57 -5.37 4.19
C ALA A 524 -17.76 -6.06 5.55
N ARG A 525 -18.15 -5.29 6.56
CA ARG A 525 -18.28 -5.74 7.95
C ARG A 525 -19.68 -6.28 8.25
N PRO A 526 -19.83 -7.38 9.00
CA PRO A 526 -18.77 -8.13 9.68
C PRO A 526 -17.89 -8.98 8.76
N MET A 527 -16.59 -8.98 8.99
CA MET A 527 -15.61 -9.85 8.34
C MET A 527 -15.28 -11.02 9.25
N VAL A 528 -15.53 -12.24 8.76
CA VAL A 528 -15.25 -13.49 9.48
C VAL A 528 -14.14 -14.24 8.75
N ALA A 529 -13.13 -14.66 9.49
CA ALA A 529 -12.07 -15.51 8.96
C ALA A 529 -12.12 -16.90 9.59
N ILE A 530 -11.90 -17.95 8.81
CA ILE A 530 -11.83 -19.34 9.26
C ILE A 530 -10.43 -19.86 8.98
N VAL A 531 -9.71 -20.26 10.03
CA VAL A 531 -8.35 -20.80 9.96
C VAL A 531 -8.31 -22.19 10.59
N GLY A 532 -8.49 -23.20 9.75
CA GLY A 532 -8.43 -24.61 10.11
C GLY A 532 -7.07 -25.23 9.79
N GLY A 533 -6.58 -26.16 10.59
CA GLY A 533 -5.34 -26.87 10.29
C GLY A 533 -4.86 -27.76 11.42
N SER A 534 -3.79 -28.52 11.17
CA SER A 534 -3.24 -29.47 12.15
C SER A 534 -2.42 -28.80 13.26
N LYS A 535 -1.84 -27.62 13.01
CA LYS A 535 -0.86 -26.97 13.90
C LYS A 535 -1.00 -25.45 13.88
N VAL A 536 -1.03 -24.84 15.06
CA VAL A 536 -0.95 -23.38 15.27
C VAL A 536 0.39 -22.86 14.75
N SER A 537 1.51 -23.56 15.00
CA SER A 537 2.86 -23.11 14.62
C SER A 537 2.97 -22.77 13.13
N THR A 538 2.34 -23.58 12.27
CA THR A 538 2.38 -23.41 10.81
C THR A 538 1.50 -22.28 10.30
N LYS A 539 0.57 -21.77 11.11
CA LYS A 539 -0.37 -20.71 10.75
C LYS A 539 -0.39 -19.55 11.75
N LEU A 540 0.61 -19.45 12.63
CA LEU A 540 0.64 -18.41 13.67
C LEU A 540 0.66 -17.02 13.06
N THR A 541 1.47 -16.80 12.01
CA THR A 541 1.51 -15.53 11.28
C THR A 541 0.20 -15.21 10.57
N VAL A 542 -0.49 -16.22 10.04
CA VAL A 542 -1.83 -16.07 9.44
C VAL A 542 -2.84 -15.63 10.51
N LEU A 543 -2.84 -16.29 11.66
CA LEU A 543 -3.70 -15.95 12.80
C LEU A 543 -3.43 -14.54 13.32
N ASP A 544 -2.17 -14.15 13.51
CA ASP A 544 -1.78 -12.80 13.96
C ASP A 544 -2.11 -11.69 12.96
N SER A 545 -2.09 -12.00 11.65
CA SER A 545 -2.50 -11.07 10.62
C SER A 545 -4.02 -10.89 10.63
N LEU A 546 -4.75 -12.00 10.59
CA LEU A 546 -6.22 -11.98 10.54
C LEU A 546 -6.84 -11.51 11.84
N SER A 547 -6.23 -11.70 13.00
CA SER A 547 -6.76 -11.20 14.29
C SER A 547 -6.83 -9.67 14.35
N LYS A 548 -6.06 -8.98 13.50
CA LYS A 548 -6.08 -7.51 13.37
C LYS A 548 -7.09 -7.02 12.35
N ILE A 549 -7.57 -7.91 11.48
CA ILE A 549 -8.45 -7.59 10.36
C ILE A 549 -9.86 -8.08 10.63
N ALA A 550 -10.06 -9.32 11.03
CA ALA A 550 -11.38 -9.92 11.21
C ALA A 550 -12.12 -9.40 12.45
N ASP A 551 -13.45 -9.29 12.36
CA ASP A 551 -14.29 -9.05 13.54
C ASP A 551 -14.41 -10.33 14.38
N GLN A 552 -14.44 -11.49 13.70
CA GLN A 552 -14.41 -12.80 14.34
C GLN A 552 -13.47 -13.74 13.59
N LEU A 553 -12.68 -14.51 14.35
CA LEU A 553 -11.71 -15.47 13.83
C LEU A 553 -12.07 -16.87 14.33
N ILE A 554 -12.60 -17.70 13.45
CA ILE A 554 -12.96 -19.10 13.71
C ILE A 554 -11.71 -19.96 13.53
N VAL A 555 -11.40 -20.79 14.53
CA VAL A 555 -10.28 -21.76 14.49
C VAL A 555 -10.82 -23.18 14.31
N GLY A 556 -10.10 -24.03 13.55
CA GLY A 556 -10.52 -25.40 13.23
C GLY A 556 -9.42 -26.45 13.35
N GLY A 557 -9.79 -27.72 13.61
CA GLY A 557 -8.85 -28.83 13.70
C GLY A 557 -7.88 -28.75 14.89
N GLY A 558 -6.62 -29.14 14.69
CA GLY A 558 -5.57 -29.08 15.73
C GLY A 558 -5.25 -27.67 16.22
N ILE A 559 -5.51 -26.65 15.40
CA ILE A 559 -5.50 -25.25 15.84
C ILE A 559 -6.57 -25.05 16.92
N ALA A 560 -7.82 -25.41 16.67
CA ALA A 560 -8.91 -25.30 17.65
C ALA A 560 -8.61 -26.08 18.94
N ASN A 561 -8.06 -27.30 18.84
CA ASN A 561 -7.66 -28.09 20.01
C ASN A 561 -6.66 -27.35 20.92
N THR A 562 -5.74 -26.58 20.34
CA THR A 562 -4.79 -25.76 21.12
C THR A 562 -5.48 -24.59 21.82
N PHE A 563 -6.53 -24.01 21.21
CA PHE A 563 -7.37 -22.98 21.82
C PHE A 563 -8.29 -23.54 22.91
N ILE A 564 -8.81 -24.77 22.75
CA ILE A 564 -9.57 -25.50 23.79
C ILE A 564 -8.68 -25.73 25.02
N ALA A 565 -7.44 -26.20 24.81
CA ALA A 565 -6.45 -26.34 25.88
C ALA A 565 -6.09 -24.99 26.53
N ALA A 566 -6.04 -23.91 25.75
CA ALA A 566 -5.79 -22.55 26.24
C ALA A 566 -6.90 -22.00 27.14
N GLN A 567 -8.15 -22.42 26.96
CA GLN A 567 -9.26 -22.10 27.87
C GLN A 567 -9.27 -22.98 29.15
N GLY A 568 -8.36 -23.95 29.25
CA GLY A 568 -8.20 -24.81 30.43
C GLY A 568 -8.95 -26.14 30.37
N HIS A 569 -9.48 -26.52 29.21
CA HIS A 569 -10.12 -27.82 29.01
C HIS A 569 -9.08 -28.91 28.69
N ASP A 570 -9.28 -30.12 29.22
CA ASP A 570 -8.46 -31.28 28.86
C ASP A 570 -8.82 -31.76 27.45
N VAL A 571 -7.81 -32.00 26.61
CA VAL A 571 -7.99 -32.42 25.21
C VAL A 571 -7.58 -33.88 24.98
N GLY A 572 -7.28 -34.65 26.03
CA GLY A 572 -6.88 -36.06 25.93
C GLY A 572 -5.68 -36.29 25.00
N LYS A 573 -5.88 -37.17 24.01
CA LYS A 573 -4.91 -37.50 22.95
C LYS A 573 -5.09 -36.66 21.67
N SER A 574 -5.86 -35.58 21.73
CA SER A 574 -6.06 -34.71 20.57
C SER A 574 -4.74 -34.12 20.08
N LEU A 575 -4.64 -33.88 18.77
CA LEU A 575 -3.52 -33.14 18.20
C LEU A 575 -3.60 -31.67 18.62
N TYR A 576 -2.65 -31.21 19.44
CA TYR A 576 -2.50 -29.82 19.87
C TYR A 576 -1.02 -29.49 20.15
N GLU A 577 -0.67 -28.21 20.26
CA GLU A 577 0.69 -27.74 20.53
C GLU A 577 0.79 -27.07 21.90
N ALA A 578 1.25 -27.82 22.91
CA ALA A 578 1.37 -27.33 24.29
C ALA A 578 2.23 -26.05 24.41
N ASP A 579 3.32 -25.98 23.64
CA ASP A 579 4.24 -24.83 23.63
C ASP A 579 3.62 -23.54 23.04
N LEU A 580 2.43 -23.63 22.41
CA LEU A 580 1.71 -22.50 21.82
C LEU A 580 0.39 -22.17 22.54
N VAL A 581 0.13 -22.80 23.69
CA VAL A 581 -1.04 -22.49 24.52
C VAL A 581 -1.05 -21.02 24.95
N ASP A 582 0.10 -20.45 25.29
CA ASP A 582 0.20 -19.04 25.70
C ASP A 582 -0.07 -18.08 24.52
N GLU A 583 0.36 -18.42 23.31
CA GLU A 583 0.04 -17.66 22.10
C GLU A 583 -1.45 -17.72 21.76
N ALA A 584 -2.08 -18.90 21.91
CA ALA A 584 -3.52 -19.05 21.76
C ALA A 584 -4.30 -18.22 22.81
N LYS A 585 -3.85 -18.21 24.08
CA LYS A 585 -4.42 -17.34 25.12
C LYS A 585 -4.29 -15.86 24.75
N ARG A 586 -3.13 -15.43 24.26
CA ARG A 586 -2.91 -14.05 23.81
C ARG A 586 -3.93 -13.68 22.71
N LEU A 587 -4.10 -14.53 21.70
CA LEU A 587 -5.05 -14.31 20.62
C LEU A 587 -6.51 -14.23 21.11
N LEU A 588 -6.93 -15.09 22.05
CA LEU A 588 -8.27 -15.05 22.67
C LEU A 588 -8.59 -13.72 23.36
N THR A 589 -7.57 -13.04 23.89
CA THR A 589 -7.75 -11.73 24.55
C THR A 589 -7.75 -10.53 23.58
N THR A 590 -7.36 -10.74 22.32
CA THR A 590 -7.14 -9.64 21.35
C THR A 590 -8.13 -9.65 20.19
N CYS A 591 -8.81 -10.77 19.94
CA CYS A 591 -9.80 -10.93 18.88
C CYS A 591 -10.94 -11.82 19.37
N ASN A 592 -12.15 -11.65 18.83
CA ASN A 592 -13.27 -12.52 19.14
C ASN A 592 -13.09 -13.86 18.41
N ILE A 593 -12.72 -14.90 19.16
CA ILE A 593 -12.46 -16.24 18.64
C ILE A 593 -13.47 -17.21 19.27
N PRO A 594 -14.50 -17.66 18.54
CA PRO A 594 -15.38 -18.73 19.00
C PRO A 594 -14.57 -20.03 19.15
N VAL A 595 -14.60 -20.60 20.35
CA VAL A 595 -13.95 -21.89 20.67
C VAL A 595 -15.05 -22.95 20.81
N PRO A 596 -14.89 -24.17 20.27
CA PRO A 596 -15.91 -25.21 20.34
C PRO A 596 -16.38 -25.47 21.78
N SER A 597 -17.70 -25.56 21.99
CA SER A 597 -18.33 -25.92 23.27
C SER A 597 -18.63 -27.43 23.37
N ASP A 598 -18.77 -28.07 22.21
CA ASP A 598 -18.94 -29.50 22.02
C ASP A 598 -18.08 -30.00 20.85
N VAL A 599 -17.71 -31.28 20.90
CA VAL A 599 -16.73 -31.93 20.03
C VAL A 599 -17.12 -33.38 19.74
N ARG A 600 -16.63 -33.91 18.62
CA ARG A 600 -16.71 -35.33 18.28
C ARG A 600 -15.36 -35.98 18.51
N VAL A 601 -15.34 -36.99 19.38
CA VAL A 601 -14.14 -37.72 19.77
C VAL A 601 -14.13 -39.16 19.27
N ALA A 602 -12.94 -39.72 19.12
CA ALA A 602 -12.68 -41.14 18.90
C ALA A 602 -11.53 -41.64 19.78
N THR A 603 -11.39 -42.96 19.90
CA THR A 603 -10.27 -43.62 20.61
C THR A 603 -9.13 -44.04 19.67
N GLU A 604 -9.33 -43.94 18.36
CA GLU A 604 -8.34 -44.25 17.32
C GLU A 604 -8.49 -43.30 16.11
N PHE A 605 -7.44 -43.16 15.30
CA PHE A 605 -7.43 -42.32 14.09
C PHE A 605 -7.63 -43.19 12.85
N SER A 606 -8.88 -43.51 12.50
CA SER A 606 -9.23 -44.36 11.36
C SER A 606 -10.54 -43.89 10.70
N GLU A 607 -10.72 -44.19 9.41
CA GLU A 607 -11.97 -43.91 8.69
C GLU A 607 -13.17 -44.68 9.25
N THR A 608 -12.92 -45.79 9.96
CA THR A 608 -13.93 -46.65 10.59
C THR A 608 -14.22 -46.29 12.05
N ALA A 609 -13.45 -45.37 12.65
CA ALA A 609 -13.60 -45.02 14.06
C ALA A 609 -14.99 -44.42 14.33
N PRO A 610 -15.73 -44.89 15.35
CA PRO A 610 -17.02 -44.32 15.70
C PRO A 610 -16.84 -42.93 16.34
N ALA A 611 -17.68 -41.98 15.96
CA ALA A 611 -17.70 -40.65 16.56
C ALA A 611 -18.64 -40.60 17.78
N THR A 612 -18.14 -40.09 18.91
CA THR A 612 -18.97 -39.81 20.10
C THR A 612 -19.04 -38.30 20.30
N LEU A 613 -20.26 -37.74 20.32
CA LEU A 613 -20.50 -36.31 20.62
C LEU A 613 -20.39 -36.06 22.13
N LYS A 614 -19.61 -35.05 22.53
CA LYS A 614 -19.39 -34.67 23.94
C LYS A 614 -19.22 -33.17 24.12
N SER A 615 -19.44 -32.67 25.33
CA SER A 615 -18.93 -31.35 25.73
C SER A 615 -17.41 -31.37 25.79
N VAL A 616 -16.76 -30.23 25.54
CA VAL A 616 -15.30 -30.08 25.74
C VAL A 616 -14.85 -30.36 27.17
N ASN A 617 -15.76 -30.34 28.15
CA ASN A 617 -15.45 -30.67 29.55
C ASN A 617 -15.36 -32.18 29.83
N ASP A 618 -15.86 -33.03 28.92
CA ASP A 618 -16.03 -34.47 29.13
C ASP A 618 -15.11 -35.35 28.27
N VAL A 619 -14.09 -34.73 27.65
CA VAL A 619 -13.07 -35.42 26.85
C VAL A 619 -12.19 -36.26 27.77
N LYS A 620 -12.06 -37.56 27.48
CA LYS A 620 -11.23 -38.48 28.29
C LYS A 620 -9.77 -38.48 27.83
N ALA A 621 -8.89 -38.90 28.73
CA ALA A 621 -7.45 -38.98 28.49
C ALA A 621 -7.04 -39.89 27.30
N ASP A 622 -7.87 -40.86 26.91
CA ASP A 622 -7.62 -41.77 25.78
C ASP A 622 -8.35 -41.37 24.50
N GLU A 623 -9.09 -40.26 24.51
CA GLU A 623 -9.89 -39.76 23.38
C GLU A 623 -9.18 -38.64 22.63
N GLN A 624 -9.43 -38.53 21.32
CA GLN A 624 -8.93 -37.46 20.46
C GLN A 624 -10.09 -36.77 19.73
N ILE A 625 -10.09 -35.43 19.74
CA ILE A 625 -11.05 -34.56 19.05
C ILE A 625 -10.71 -34.55 17.57
N LEU A 626 -11.66 -34.97 16.73
CA LEU A 626 -11.49 -35.07 15.28
C LEU A 626 -12.48 -34.22 14.48
N ASP A 627 -13.55 -33.72 15.10
CA ASP A 627 -14.49 -32.77 14.50
C ASP A 627 -15.16 -31.94 15.61
N ILE A 628 -15.74 -30.79 15.24
CA ILE A 628 -16.58 -30.01 16.15
C ILE A 628 -17.94 -30.71 16.36
N GLY A 629 -18.58 -30.42 17.49
CA GLY A 629 -19.91 -30.91 17.79
C GLY A 629 -21.02 -30.13 17.07
N ASP A 630 -22.27 -30.57 17.26
CA ASP A 630 -23.41 -29.98 16.57
C ASP A 630 -23.72 -28.57 17.07
N ALA A 631 -23.62 -28.31 18.38
CA ALA A 631 -23.91 -26.99 18.93
C ALA A 631 -22.90 -25.95 18.42
N SER A 632 -21.62 -26.30 18.44
CA SER A 632 -20.53 -25.47 17.91
C SER A 632 -20.72 -25.24 16.41
N ALA A 633 -21.03 -26.27 15.63
CA ALA A 633 -21.25 -26.11 14.18
C ALA A 633 -22.42 -25.16 13.85
N GLN A 634 -23.52 -25.21 14.63
CA GLN A 634 -24.65 -24.29 14.45
C GLN A 634 -24.30 -22.85 14.84
N GLU A 635 -23.52 -22.65 15.92
CA GLU A 635 -23.02 -21.33 16.30
C GLU A 635 -22.16 -20.72 15.17
N LEU A 636 -21.24 -21.51 14.60
CA LEU A 636 -20.43 -21.06 13.47
C LEU A 636 -21.28 -20.74 12.25
N ALA A 637 -22.30 -21.54 11.95
CA ALA A 637 -23.21 -21.30 10.82
C ALA A 637 -23.96 -19.96 10.95
N GLU A 638 -24.45 -19.63 12.14
CA GLU A 638 -25.12 -18.33 12.39
C GLU A 638 -24.14 -17.14 12.30
N ILE A 639 -22.89 -17.30 12.77
CA ILE A 639 -21.86 -16.28 12.57
C ILE A 639 -21.61 -16.03 11.08
N LEU A 640 -21.46 -17.09 10.28
CA LEU A 640 -21.16 -17.01 8.85
C LEU A 640 -22.32 -16.45 8.03
N LYS A 641 -23.56 -16.76 8.43
CA LYS A 641 -24.78 -16.20 7.83
C LYS A 641 -24.88 -14.68 7.99
N ASN A 642 -24.41 -14.14 9.12
CA ASN A 642 -24.44 -12.70 9.41
C ASN A 642 -23.20 -11.94 8.90
N ALA A 643 -22.19 -12.66 8.40
CA ALA A 643 -21.01 -12.05 7.81
C ALA A 643 -21.34 -11.32 6.50
N LYS A 644 -20.57 -10.29 6.17
CA LYS A 644 -20.56 -9.66 4.84
C LYS A 644 -19.31 -9.97 4.04
N THR A 645 -18.24 -10.41 4.71
CA THR A 645 -17.02 -10.91 4.08
C THR A 645 -16.57 -12.18 4.82
N ILE A 646 -16.26 -13.24 4.09
CA ILE A 646 -15.76 -14.51 4.64
C ILE A 646 -14.43 -14.85 3.98
N LEU A 647 -13.40 -15.11 4.79
CA LEU A 647 -12.14 -15.71 4.34
C LEU A 647 -12.02 -17.12 4.89
N TRP A 648 -11.96 -18.13 4.02
CA TRP A 648 -11.91 -19.53 4.43
C TRP A 648 -10.59 -20.21 4.08
N ASN A 649 -9.88 -20.69 5.11
CA ASN A 649 -8.63 -21.41 4.99
C ASN A 649 -8.54 -22.61 5.95
N GLY A 650 -9.02 -23.76 5.49
CA GLY A 650 -8.91 -25.06 6.17
C GLY A 650 -10.21 -25.55 6.82
N PRO A 651 -10.31 -26.85 7.11
CA PRO A 651 -11.52 -27.45 7.67
C PRO A 651 -11.62 -27.29 9.21
N VAL A 652 -12.79 -27.58 9.77
CA VAL A 652 -13.00 -27.60 11.24
C VAL A 652 -12.87 -29.00 11.85
N GLY A 653 -12.78 -30.04 11.02
CA GLY A 653 -12.58 -31.44 11.41
C GLY A 653 -11.89 -32.26 10.31
N VAL A 654 -11.63 -33.54 10.60
CA VAL A 654 -11.01 -34.52 9.68
C VAL A 654 -12.06 -35.03 8.70
N PHE A 655 -12.46 -34.15 7.78
CA PHE A 655 -13.58 -34.37 6.87
C PHE A 655 -13.36 -35.50 5.86
N GLU A 656 -12.13 -35.98 5.71
CA GLU A 656 -11.80 -37.18 4.96
C GLU A 656 -12.57 -38.40 5.52
N PHE A 657 -12.75 -38.47 6.84
CA PHE A 657 -13.49 -39.54 7.49
C PHE A 657 -15.00 -39.21 7.57
N PRO A 658 -15.90 -40.07 7.05
CA PRO A 658 -17.34 -39.79 7.05
C PRO A 658 -17.92 -39.46 8.43
N ASN A 659 -17.44 -40.11 9.50
CA ASN A 659 -17.91 -39.89 10.87
C ASN A 659 -17.47 -38.56 11.49
N PHE A 660 -16.48 -37.88 10.90
CA PHE A 660 -15.89 -36.62 11.36
C PHE A 660 -16.00 -35.49 10.30
N ARG A 661 -16.96 -35.66 9.39
CA ARG A 661 -17.22 -34.75 8.27
C ARG A 661 -18.25 -33.67 8.59
N LYS A 662 -19.07 -33.89 9.61
CA LYS A 662 -20.32 -33.15 9.79
C LYS A 662 -20.10 -31.67 10.09
N GLY A 663 -19.12 -31.32 10.93
CA GLY A 663 -18.81 -29.93 11.24
C GLY A 663 -18.35 -29.16 10.00
N THR A 664 -17.45 -29.75 9.21
CA THR A 664 -16.97 -29.11 7.98
C THR A 664 -18.05 -29.01 6.91
N GLU A 665 -18.96 -29.98 6.80
CA GLU A 665 -20.13 -29.92 5.92
C GLU A 665 -21.06 -28.75 6.29
N ILE A 666 -21.38 -28.58 7.58
CA ILE A 666 -22.25 -27.49 8.05
C ILE A 666 -21.60 -26.14 7.77
N VAL A 667 -20.32 -25.98 8.11
CA VAL A 667 -19.56 -24.74 7.86
C VAL A 667 -19.49 -24.42 6.37
N ALA A 668 -19.19 -25.41 5.52
CA ALA A 668 -19.10 -25.24 4.08
C ALA A 668 -20.43 -24.76 3.47
N ASN A 669 -21.55 -25.38 3.87
CA ASN A 669 -22.88 -24.96 3.40
C ASN A 669 -23.27 -23.58 3.95
N ALA A 670 -22.92 -23.25 5.20
CA ALA A 670 -23.17 -21.92 5.76
C ALA A 670 -22.43 -20.81 4.99
N ILE A 671 -21.20 -21.06 4.52
CA ILE A 671 -20.48 -20.13 3.65
C ILE A 671 -21.19 -20.02 2.30
N ALA A 672 -21.63 -21.15 1.74
CA ALA A 672 -22.25 -21.23 0.43
C ALA A 672 -23.63 -20.55 0.36
N ASP A 673 -24.38 -20.56 1.48
CA ASP A 673 -25.71 -19.95 1.58
C ASP A 673 -25.68 -18.53 2.15
N SER A 674 -24.50 -18.02 2.53
CA SER A 674 -24.30 -16.65 3.00
C SER A 674 -24.28 -15.64 1.84
N GLU A 675 -24.82 -14.44 2.07
CA GLU A 675 -24.72 -13.33 1.11
C GLU A 675 -23.34 -12.65 1.11
N ALA A 676 -22.43 -13.10 1.98
CA ALA A 676 -21.09 -12.55 2.10
C ALA A 676 -20.26 -12.71 0.82
N PHE A 677 -19.35 -11.77 0.58
CA PHE A 677 -18.25 -12.03 -0.33
C PHE A 677 -17.33 -13.09 0.27
N SER A 678 -17.29 -14.28 -0.32
CA SER A 678 -16.55 -15.44 0.19
C SER A 678 -15.29 -15.72 -0.65
N ILE A 679 -14.12 -15.67 0.00
CA ILE A 679 -12.85 -16.08 -0.59
C ILE A 679 -12.32 -17.34 0.10
N ALA A 680 -11.99 -18.36 -0.68
CA ALA A 680 -11.45 -19.61 -0.17
C ALA A 680 -10.05 -19.90 -0.73
N GLY A 681 -9.17 -20.46 0.10
CA GLY A 681 -7.82 -20.83 -0.33
C GLY A 681 -7.21 -21.94 0.53
N GLY A 682 -6.28 -22.70 -0.05
CA GLY A 682 -5.62 -23.84 0.60
C GLY A 682 -6.11 -25.19 0.07
N GLY A 683 -5.22 -26.18 0.02
CA GLY A 683 -5.50 -27.50 -0.57
C GLY A 683 -6.68 -28.21 0.09
N ASP A 684 -6.70 -28.26 1.41
CA ASP A 684 -7.76 -28.94 2.17
C ASP A 684 -9.11 -28.21 2.01
N THR A 685 -9.09 -26.87 1.95
CA THR A 685 -10.28 -26.04 1.68
C THR A 685 -10.87 -26.36 0.31
N LEU A 686 -10.02 -26.46 -0.72
CA LEU A 686 -10.44 -26.80 -2.08
C LEU A 686 -11.01 -28.21 -2.16
N ALA A 687 -10.41 -29.17 -1.45
CA ALA A 687 -10.91 -30.53 -1.36
C ALA A 687 -12.28 -30.58 -0.66
N ALA A 688 -12.49 -29.79 0.40
CA ALA A 688 -13.79 -29.66 1.04
C ALA A 688 -14.84 -29.04 0.09
N ILE A 689 -14.49 -27.96 -0.64
CA ILE A 689 -15.38 -27.32 -1.62
C ILE A 689 -15.83 -28.31 -2.71
N ASP A 690 -14.89 -29.11 -3.23
CA ASP A 690 -15.17 -30.13 -4.25
C ASP A 690 -16.07 -31.25 -3.68
N LEU A 691 -15.72 -31.77 -2.50
CA LEU A 691 -16.46 -32.84 -1.84
C LEU A 691 -17.92 -32.47 -1.55
N PHE A 692 -18.18 -31.23 -1.15
CA PHE A 692 -19.53 -30.75 -0.83
C PHE A 692 -20.24 -30.10 -2.02
N GLY A 693 -19.59 -29.96 -3.17
CA GLY A 693 -20.20 -29.48 -4.40
C GLY A 693 -20.68 -28.02 -4.32
N ILE A 694 -19.91 -27.14 -3.68
CA ILE A 694 -20.28 -25.73 -3.45
C ILE A 694 -19.42 -24.72 -4.22
N ALA A 695 -18.63 -25.17 -5.19
CA ALA A 695 -17.64 -24.33 -5.89
C ALA A 695 -18.27 -23.11 -6.61
N ASP A 696 -19.47 -23.27 -7.15
CA ASP A 696 -20.24 -22.22 -7.83
C ASP A 696 -20.85 -21.18 -6.88
N LYS A 697 -20.91 -21.49 -5.57
CA LYS A 697 -21.44 -20.61 -4.52
C LYS A 697 -20.35 -19.81 -3.79
N ILE A 698 -19.07 -20.12 -4.01
CA ILE A 698 -17.96 -19.35 -3.44
C ILE A 698 -17.61 -18.19 -4.37
N SER A 699 -17.54 -16.97 -3.85
CA SER A 699 -17.32 -15.76 -4.68
C SER A 699 -15.96 -15.78 -5.38
N TYR A 700 -14.92 -16.28 -4.70
CA TYR A 700 -13.59 -16.43 -5.27
C TYR A 700 -12.84 -17.62 -4.68
N ILE A 701 -12.29 -18.47 -5.54
CA ILE A 701 -11.52 -19.66 -5.15
C ILE A 701 -10.06 -19.49 -5.57
N SER A 702 -9.19 -19.28 -4.58
CA SER A 702 -7.75 -19.17 -4.79
C SER A 702 -7.11 -20.53 -5.01
N THR A 703 -6.39 -20.66 -6.12
CA THR A 703 -5.48 -21.80 -6.36
C THR A 703 -4.03 -21.51 -5.99
N GLY A 704 -3.78 -20.36 -5.34
CA GLY A 704 -2.44 -19.86 -5.03
C GLY A 704 -1.67 -20.64 -3.96
N GLY A 705 -2.36 -21.46 -3.16
CA GLY A 705 -1.76 -22.29 -2.11
C GLY A 705 -0.88 -21.48 -1.15
N GLY A 706 0.43 -21.67 -1.21
CA GLY A 706 1.40 -20.91 -0.41
C GLY A 706 1.41 -19.41 -0.70
N ALA A 707 1.16 -19.00 -1.94
CA ALA A 707 1.09 -17.57 -2.29
C ALA A 707 -0.11 -16.88 -1.60
N PHE A 708 -1.25 -17.57 -1.54
CA PHE A 708 -2.44 -17.09 -0.84
C PHE A 708 -2.15 -16.91 0.65
N LEU A 709 -1.51 -17.89 1.28
CA LEU A 709 -1.13 -17.82 2.70
C LEU A 709 -0.15 -16.67 2.97
N GLU A 710 0.94 -16.57 2.20
CA GLU A 710 1.91 -15.48 2.39
C GLU A 710 1.28 -14.10 2.18
N PHE A 711 0.34 -13.98 1.23
CA PHE A 711 -0.41 -12.73 1.05
C PHE A 711 -1.27 -12.42 2.28
N VAL A 712 -2.02 -13.40 2.81
CA VAL A 712 -2.84 -13.24 4.02
C VAL A 712 -1.98 -12.91 5.25
N GLU A 713 -0.76 -13.43 5.33
CA GLU A 713 0.23 -13.10 6.35
C GLU A 713 0.72 -11.64 6.28
N GLY A 714 0.37 -10.90 5.23
CA GLY A 714 0.85 -9.54 4.99
C GLY A 714 2.29 -9.50 4.48
N LYS A 715 2.81 -10.61 3.95
CA LYS A 715 4.15 -10.64 3.34
C LYS A 715 4.12 -10.03 1.95
N VAL A 716 5.23 -9.39 1.61
CA VAL A 716 5.46 -8.83 0.28
C VAL A 716 5.75 -9.98 -0.69
N LEU A 717 4.88 -10.16 -1.68
CA LEU A 717 5.10 -11.15 -2.75
C LEU A 717 6.09 -10.57 -3.78
N PRO A 718 7.28 -11.17 -3.99
CA PRO A 718 8.32 -10.58 -4.85
C PRO A 718 7.86 -10.21 -6.25
N ALA A 719 7.07 -11.07 -6.91
CA ALA A 719 6.58 -10.80 -8.26
C ALA A 719 5.60 -9.60 -8.29
N VAL A 720 4.74 -9.47 -7.27
CA VAL A 720 3.81 -8.34 -7.17
C VAL A 720 4.56 -7.05 -6.90
N ALA A 721 5.49 -7.05 -5.95
CA ALA A 721 6.33 -5.90 -5.63
C ALA A 721 7.12 -5.40 -6.84
N MET A 722 7.67 -6.32 -7.65
CA MET A 722 8.34 -5.95 -8.90
C MET A 722 7.38 -5.24 -9.86
N LEU A 723 6.15 -5.72 -10.02
CA LEU A 723 5.17 -5.07 -10.90
C LEU A 723 4.76 -3.69 -10.38
N GLU A 724 4.58 -3.54 -9.07
CA GLU A 724 4.29 -2.25 -8.44
C GLU A 724 5.42 -1.25 -8.68
N GLU A 725 6.68 -1.67 -8.48
CA GLU A 725 7.86 -0.84 -8.77
C GLU A 725 7.94 -0.45 -10.24
N ARG A 726 7.60 -1.36 -11.16
CA ARG A 726 7.57 -1.06 -12.61
C ARG A 726 6.43 -0.13 -13.02
N ALA A 727 5.34 -0.10 -12.23
CA ALA A 727 4.19 0.77 -12.44
C ALA A 727 4.38 2.17 -11.83
N LYS A 728 5.26 2.33 -10.84
CA LYS A 728 5.69 3.64 -10.31
C LYS A 728 6.46 4.38 -11.40
N LYS A 729 5.80 5.29 -12.10
CA LYS A 729 6.39 6.20 -13.10
C LYS A 729 5.94 7.62 -12.87
#